data_AF-A0AAD7DP60-F1
#
_entry.id   AF-A0AAD7DP60-F1
#
_cell.length_a   1.000
_cell.length_b   1.000
_cell.length_c   1.000
_cell.angle_alpha   90.00
_cell.angle_beta   90.00
_cell.angle_gamma   90.00
#
_symmetry.space_group_name_H-M   'P 1'
#
loop_
_entity.id
_entity.type
_entity.pdbx_description
1 polymer ?
#
loop_
_entity_poly.entity_id
_entity_poly.type
_entity_poly.pdbx_seq_one_letter_code
_entity_poly.pdbx_strand_id
1 'polypeptide(L)'
;MSATEVRLGTIVEVSVGRGVVRFSGATSFMAGKWIGIELYDPNGKNDGSVAGVSYFTCKPGYGIFVRASQIKSTYGSENDRPPAVTVRPALGHQRTNSLRANSVRAPSVSSTSPRSASPAKPTATPPAAQGASPTKPRTLLAMPPRKSLQSTSPPARNGDSPNRTNGASPAINGPRVSSPLTLAPPRPPSPPSPSQPPPSAFQTPASASKTTSTFQTPAAKPPSRPPSSLGPSVPSADDQELRAKIRVLEAKRADDARHVRELETRLADAETFVSLRPKLQAKLNSQQTELIETRRDLADAQQLAQLAEGRILDTQEQLEMAMLDKEVAEERAEAAEAELEEVTERLAIVEVELGVLKDGGAEGGDDEDVGNKSMSAGKDSLAYIQLEKHNDRLKEALLRLRDMSQETEQDQRRRIAEMEKDIVGLDDLQSNYETTQIKLANAEIQIEDLKMQLDDALGAEEMLVQLTERNLMLGEKIEEMRITIEDLEALRELNDELEENHVETEKAMTEDLEAKDAQIREHVRKAEALEEACVDLEGTIGQFRDLVMQLQSELDTLRAQTQVAQTESQTAVSQSAAMMSLNLKLQSSASKNQAKNIELEIKRMEARETRELLNIVQPYLPQIYVETDSDATSCYLFFQRLAYKADLITTIVSQNNGLPDSLNGSVSDALVGVCDMRGRISALSTLCKRFAAVMRRCDVESFLNIGRLYQEIAPMEKRLDMHVDLLRRDEFREMECVSDVVKITAQFDHLAETYFSGFDYDLGERELGYLVSFDLDLDIFAASIGMTKTSITTLIQDDETVLDLGGFDIDAELFGPLQRLLDQYKGAKALSKKLTKRLEDLIQDSTALKAHLVPQMQALSNFVPELVNFGISFAQQIMPHLSDVRSSKSPFQLTTILSFVKQIAASTVAKDMKPGVTAWEAIGESIAQLVQEGSKLLPLALEPENVIKVSGVSPWVTRVDEVKASVAVNLEAERRVTQLNEELQGLVRTLKQKEQHIQEATVKNDLMERKMETVKRQADSIAEKDIVIADSKRRQRELEEALEQVQGDLDVSEQERLKLKTLVGSEQRQASGTVVAEPENLPVEGSLETSHLLEQIDAFRGTVRYLRTENSYLKGQDLLREIEALPPLPEPISRIHTPPLDPSGISDSDDSDSEDRPRSPPTLRSLATETKILYRDVINFSSSPRVVDLSALNAKRTQANGARVWMPKKSMPAHQVWERKMEAERLSRRVRGLLDRASIIGGDA
;
A
#
# COMPACT_ATOMS: atom_id res chain seq x y z
N MET A 1 -33.32 52.90 7.81
CA MET A 1 -32.97 51.48 7.95
C MET A 1 -31.57 51.42 8.57
N SER A 2 -31.35 50.61 9.60
CA SER A 2 -30.06 50.61 10.33
C SER A 2 -29.05 49.68 9.65
N ALA A 3 -27.78 50.08 9.61
CA ALA A 3 -26.70 49.21 9.16
C ALA A 3 -26.39 48.16 10.23
N THR A 4 -26.39 46.88 9.85
CA THR A 4 -26.13 45.75 10.76
C THR A 4 -24.65 45.71 11.14
N GLU A 5 -24.33 45.93 12.41
CA GLU A 5 -22.94 45.92 12.87
C GLU A 5 -22.45 44.49 13.16
N VAL A 6 -21.74 43.91 12.19
CA VAL A 6 -21.17 42.56 12.29
C VAL A 6 -20.06 42.53 13.34
N ARG A 7 -20.19 41.59 14.29
CA ARG A 7 -19.28 41.41 15.44
C ARG A 7 -18.06 40.55 15.07
N LEU A 8 -16.95 40.75 15.78
CA LEU A 8 -15.82 39.82 15.72
C LEU A 8 -16.25 38.42 16.19
N GLY A 9 -15.67 37.37 15.63
CA GLY A 9 -16.06 35.98 15.91
C GLY A 9 -17.37 35.53 15.27
N THR A 10 -18.02 36.37 14.45
CA THR A 10 -19.18 35.96 13.63
C THR A 10 -18.70 35.20 12.40
N ILE A 11 -19.30 34.04 12.10
CA ILE A 11 -19.08 33.34 10.83
C ILE A 11 -19.87 34.04 9.72
N VAL A 12 -19.23 34.39 8.61
CA VAL A 12 -19.82 35.18 7.52
C VAL A 12 -19.50 34.60 6.16
N GLU A 13 -20.35 34.91 5.18
CA GLU A 13 -20.19 34.46 3.81
C GLU A 13 -20.08 35.62 2.82
N VAL A 14 -19.10 35.52 1.94
CA VAL A 14 -18.61 36.58 1.05
C VAL A 14 -18.54 36.03 -0.38
N SER A 15 -18.35 36.88 -1.38
CA SER A 15 -18.21 36.44 -2.79
C SER A 15 -17.03 35.50 -3.09
N VAL A 16 -16.09 35.30 -2.16
CA VAL A 16 -14.90 34.44 -2.32
C VAL A 16 -14.91 33.17 -1.46
N GLY A 17 -15.88 33.03 -0.54
CA GLY A 17 -15.92 31.93 0.42
C GLY A 17 -16.56 32.31 1.77
N ARG A 18 -16.51 31.36 2.71
CA ARG A 18 -16.98 31.52 4.09
C ARG A 18 -15.78 31.67 5.04
N GLY A 19 -15.94 32.46 6.10
CA GLY A 19 -14.87 32.70 7.07
C GLY A 19 -15.36 33.33 8.38
N VAL A 20 -14.44 33.55 9.31
CA VAL A 20 -14.66 34.21 10.60
C VAL A 20 -14.25 35.68 10.52
N VAL A 21 -15.09 36.59 11.02
CA VAL A 21 -14.71 38.01 11.17
C VAL A 21 -13.65 38.15 12.26
N ARG A 22 -12.40 38.37 11.88
CA ARG A 22 -11.28 38.65 12.79
C ARG A 22 -11.04 40.16 13.00
N PHE A 23 -11.45 41.01 12.06
CA PHE A 23 -11.32 42.47 12.16
C PHE A 23 -12.58 43.22 11.68
N SER A 24 -12.93 44.35 12.31
CA SER A 24 -14.10 45.18 11.94
C SER A 24 -13.85 46.64 12.34
N GLY A 25 -13.25 47.44 11.45
CA GLY A 25 -12.71 48.76 11.78
C GLY A 25 -12.29 49.59 10.57
N ALA A 26 -11.64 50.73 10.80
CA ALA A 26 -11.01 51.51 9.72
C ALA A 26 -9.62 50.96 9.41
N THR A 27 -9.21 50.97 8.14
CA THR A 27 -7.89 50.49 7.69
C THR A 27 -7.04 51.64 7.17
N SER A 28 -5.71 51.50 7.23
CA SER A 28 -4.77 52.51 6.71
C SER A 28 -4.77 52.59 5.18
N PHE A 29 -5.11 51.50 4.49
CA PHE A 29 -5.03 51.41 3.03
C PHE A 29 -6.20 52.09 2.30
N MET A 30 -7.39 52.20 2.90
CA MET A 30 -8.53 52.87 2.25
C MET A 30 -9.61 53.32 3.24
N ALA A 31 -10.05 54.57 3.13
CA ALA A 31 -11.08 55.14 4.02
C ALA A 31 -12.43 54.38 3.98
N GLY A 32 -13.04 54.24 5.15
CA GLY A 32 -14.30 53.52 5.39
C GLY A 32 -14.16 52.48 6.51
N LYS A 33 -15.29 51.88 6.93
CA LYS A 33 -15.26 50.69 7.81
C LYS A 33 -15.15 49.44 6.93
N TRP A 34 -14.08 48.69 7.15
CA TRP A 34 -13.80 47.40 6.52
C TRP A 34 -13.94 46.27 7.55
N ILE A 35 -14.23 45.09 7.05
CA ILE A 35 -14.33 43.85 7.80
C ILE A 35 -13.26 42.91 7.25
N GLY A 36 -12.30 42.56 8.10
CA GLY A 36 -11.26 41.58 7.80
C GLY A 36 -11.71 40.19 8.24
N ILE A 37 -11.64 39.24 7.31
CA ILE A 37 -12.22 37.91 7.44
C ILE A 37 -11.11 36.89 7.19
N GLU A 38 -10.95 35.96 8.11
CA GLU A 38 -10.17 34.74 7.93
C GLU A 38 -11.09 33.70 7.29
N LEU A 39 -10.86 33.39 6.02
CA LEU A 39 -11.58 32.35 5.29
C LEU A 39 -11.17 30.96 5.80
N TYR A 40 -12.04 29.98 5.61
CA TYR A 40 -11.68 28.56 5.83
C TYR A 40 -10.87 27.98 4.65
N ASP A 41 -10.98 28.59 3.47
CA ASP A 41 -10.36 28.16 2.22
C ASP A 41 -9.30 29.18 1.74
N PRO A 42 -8.27 28.77 0.97
CA PRO A 42 -7.18 29.63 0.48
C PRO A 42 -7.57 30.61 -0.64
N ASN A 43 -8.78 31.18 -0.59
CA ASN A 43 -9.35 32.11 -1.58
C ASN A 43 -9.19 33.60 -1.20
N GLY A 44 -8.35 33.88 -0.21
CA GLY A 44 -8.03 35.21 0.28
C GLY A 44 -7.04 35.98 -0.58
N LYS A 45 -6.74 37.22 -0.18
CA LYS A 45 -5.83 38.14 -0.86
C LYS A 45 -4.68 38.64 0.03
N ASN A 46 -4.57 38.10 1.24
CA ASN A 46 -3.53 38.43 2.23
C ASN A 46 -3.45 37.35 3.32
N ASP A 47 -2.57 37.59 4.28
CA ASP A 47 -2.31 36.88 5.55
C ASP A 47 -2.97 37.58 6.78
N GLY A 48 -3.90 38.52 6.53
CA GLY A 48 -4.43 39.45 7.54
C GLY A 48 -3.68 40.77 7.63
N SER A 49 -2.59 40.95 6.86
CA SER A 49 -1.90 42.22 6.67
C SER A 49 -2.19 42.87 5.31
N VAL A 50 -2.05 44.20 5.22
CA VAL A 50 -2.09 44.94 3.96
C VAL A 50 -1.05 46.06 4.02
N ALA A 51 -0.18 46.14 3.01
CA ALA A 51 0.87 47.15 2.89
C ALA A 51 1.77 47.26 4.16
N GLY A 52 2.14 46.12 4.75
CA GLY A 52 2.99 46.04 5.94
C GLY A 52 2.28 46.29 7.28
N VAL A 53 0.97 46.53 7.28
CA VAL A 53 0.17 46.67 8.52
C VAL A 53 -0.67 45.41 8.72
N SER A 54 -0.42 44.65 9.78
CA SER A 54 -1.28 43.54 10.23
C SER A 54 -2.50 44.08 10.99
N TYR A 55 -3.67 43.51 10.71
CA TYR A 55 -4.94 43.82 11.38
C TYR A 55 -5.52 42.60 12.11
N PHE A 56 -5.20 41.42 11.59
CA PHE A 56 -5.39 40.10 12.19
C PHE A 56 -4.28 39.19 11.63
N THR A 57 -4.20 37.97 12.14
CA THR A 57 -3.26 36.95 11.67
C THR A 57 -4.04 35.76 11.13
N CYS A 58 -3.73 35.33 9.92
CA CYS A 58 -4.16 34.05 9.36
C CYS A 58 -3.06 33.50 8.44
N LYS A 59 -3.27 32.33 7.85
CA LYS A 59 -2.34 31.79 6.84
C LYS A 59 -2.28 32.71 5.60
N PRO A 60 -1.15 32.78 4.87
CA PRO A 60 -1.07 33.47 3.59
C PRO A 60 -2.12 32.96 2.61
N GLY A 61 -2.89 33.86 2.01
CA GLY A 61 -3.99 33.50 1.11
C GLY A 61 -5.31 33.14 1.79
N TYR A 62 -5.45 33.30 3.12
CA TYR A 62 -6.72 33.07 3.83
C TYR A 62 -7.42 34.37 4.28
N GLY A 63 -6.73 35.51 4.24
CA GLY A 63 -7.28 36.80 4.69
C GLY A 63 -7.94 37.60 3.57
N ILE A 64 -9.10 38.21 3.82
CA ILE A 64 -9.70 39.21 2.91
C ILE A 64 -10.34 40.37 3.67
N PHE A 65 -10.27 41.58 3.10
CA PHE A 65 -11.00 42.75 3.58
C PHE A 65 -12.15 43.09 2.63
N VAL A 66 -13.35 43.25 3.18
CA VAL A 66 -14.57 43.66 2.45
C VAL A 66 -15.35 44.73 3.21
N ARG A 67 -16.28 45.39 2.54
CA ARG A 67 -17.25 46.29 3.20
C ARG A 67 -18.46 45.50 3.68
N ALA A 68 -19.15 46.00 4.72
CA ALA A 68 -20.33 45.33 5.30
C ALA A 68 -21.43 45.00 4.27
N SER A 69 -21.56 45.79 3.20
CA SER A 69 -22.50 45.57 2.09
C SER A 69 -22.11 44.43 1.13
N GLN A 70 -20.99 43.74 1.36
CA GLN A 70 -20.50 42.61 0.55
C GLN A 70 -20.61 41.26 1.28
N ILE A 71 -21.07 41.26 2.54
CA ILE A 71 -21.40 40.06 3.29
C ILE A 71 -22.83 39.65 2.91
N LYS A 72 -23.00 38.41 2.45
CA LYS A 72 -24.29 37.85 2.00
C LYS A 72 -25.10 37.27 3.15
N SER A 73 -24.42 36.56 4.06
CA SER A 73 -25.03 35.84 5.18
C SER A 73 -24.16 35.94 6.43
N THR A 74 -24.80 36.01 7.60
CA THR A 74 -24.18 35.87 8.92
C THR A 74 -24.69 34.59 9.57
N TYR A 75 -23.77 33.67 9.86
CA TYR A 75 -24.01 32.48 10.67
C TYR A 75 -23.57 32.75 12.13
N GLY A 76 -23.65 31.76 13.01
CA GLY A 76 -23.44 31.92 14.45
C GLY A 76 -22.07 32.47 14.87
N SER A 77 -21.97 32.85 16.15
CA SER A 77 -20.71 33.25 16.78
C SER A 77 -19.90 32.03 17.21
N GLU A 78 -18.58 32.10 17.10
CA GLU A 78 -17.63 31.01 17.43
C GLU A 78 -17.60 30.60 18.93
N ASN A 79 -18.38 31.26 19.80
CA ASN A 79 -18.36 31.07 21.25
C ASN A 79 -19.27 29.95 21.79
N ASP A 80 -20.18 29.38 21.00
CA ASP A 80 -21.07 28.27 21.43
C ASP A 80 -20.50 26.89 21.02
N ARG A 81 -19.30 26.56 21.53
CA ARG A 81 -18.73 25.21 21.43
C ARG A 81 -17.97 24.85 22.73
N PRO A 82 -18.18 23.66 23.33
CA PRO A 82 -17.47 23.25 24.53
C PRO A 82 -15.96 23.07 24.27
N PRO A 83 -15.09 23.25 25.28
CA PRO A 83 -13.65 23.28 25.09
C PRO A 83 -13.09 21.89 24.75
N ALA A 84 -12.39 21.80 23.63
CA ALA A 84 -11.53 20.66 23.29
C ALA A 84 -10.10 20.92 23.80
N VAL A 85 -9.44 19.87 24.29
CA VAL A 85 -8.12 19.96 24.93
C VAL A 85 -7.05 20.39 23.93
N THR A 86 -6.19 21.33 24.32
CA THR A 86 -4.93 21.64 23.63
C THR A 86 -3.77 21.43 24.59
N VAL A 87 -2.94 20.43 24.31
CA VAL A 87 -1.67 20.19 25.02
C VAL A 87 -0.55 20.90 24.26
N ARG A 88 0.26 21.69 24.97
CA ARG A 88 1.62 22.05 24.56
C ARG A 88 2.56 22.02 25.77
N PRO A 89 3.86 21.74 25.57
CA PRO A 89 4.70 21.14 26.60
C PRO A 89 5.50 22.14 27.44
N ALA A 90 5.81 21.76 28.68
CA ALA A 90 6.92 22.31 29.45
C ALA A 90 7.48 21.27 30.43
N LEU A 91 8.81 21.21 30.48
CA LEU A 91 9.69 20.39 31.33
C LEU A 91 9.41 20.56 32.84
N GLY A 92 9.76 19.55 33.66
CA GLY A 92 10.31 19.84 35.00
C GLY A 92 9.92 18.98 36.22
N HIS A 93 10.50 17.77 36.32
CA HIS A 93 11.10 17.20 37.56
C HIS A 93 10.28 16.90 38.86
N GLN A 94 10.79 15.89 39.58
CA GLN A 94 10.63 15.55 41.03
C GLN A 94 9.36 14.84 41.57
N ARG A 95 9.56 13.52 41.76
CA ARG A 95 9.55 12.78 43.07
C ARG A 95 8.23 12.38 43.79
N THR A 96 8.07 11.06 43.86
CA THR A 96 7.80 10.20 45.04
C THR A 96 6.41 10.12 45.69
N ASN A 97 6.07 8.89 46.10
CA ASN A 97 5.14 8.46 47.16
C ASN A 97 3.62 8.60 46.89
N SER A 98 2.76 7.70 47.39
CA SER A 98 2.95 6.35 47.96
C SER A 98 1.59 5.63 48.12
N LEU A 99 1.58 4.30 47.97
CA LEU A 99 0.64 3.30 48.53
C LEU A 99 -0.86 3.65 48.70
N ARG A 100 -1.73 2.86 48.04
CA ARG A 100 -2.49 1.78 48.72
C ARG A 100 -3.26 0.88 47.74
N ALA A 101 -3.55 -0.34 48.18
CA ALA A 101 -4.06 -1.44 47.35
C ALA A 101 -5.43 -1.99 47.81
N ASN A 102 -5.97 -2.92 47.02
CA ASN A 102 -7.16 -3.77 47.25
C ASN A 102 -8.52 -3.03 47.19
N SER A 103 -9.64 -3.67 46.79
CA SER A 103 -9.90 -5.12 46.69
C SER A 103 -10.73 -5.54 45.47
N VAL A 104 -10.49 -6.78 45.05
CA VAL A 104 -11.29 -7.66 44.18
C VAL A 104 -12.79 -7.66 44.52
N ARG A 105 -13.68 -7.61 43.49
CA ARG A 105 -14.80 -8.57 43.28
C ARG A 105 -15.54 -8.42 41.93
N ALA A 106 -15.43 -9.44 41.07
CA ALA A 106 -16.40 -9.80 40.02
C ALA A 106 -17.26 -11.02 40.52
N PRO A 107 -18.20 -11.60 39.75
CA PRO A 107 -18.76 -11.27 38.43
C PRO A 107 -20.32 -11.11 38.51
N SER A 108 -21.24 -11.38 37.55
CA SER A 108 -21.24 -11.97 36.19
C SER A 108 -22.56 -11.63 35.42
N VAL A 109 -22.55 -11.88 34.09
CA VAL A 109 -23.67 -12.22 33.15
C VAL A 109 -24.95 -11.35 33.00
N SER A 110 -25.15 -10.86 31.75
CA SER A 110 -26.38 -10.84 30.90
C SER A 110 -27.79 -10.61 31.51
N SER A 111 -28.71 -9.88 30.88
CA SER A 111 -29.16 -10.08 29.48
C SER A 111 -30.16 -9.02 28.97
N THR A 112 -30.52 -9.12 27.67
CA THR A 112 -31.73 -8.59 27.00
C THR A 112 -32.01 -7.07 26.95
N SER A 113 -31.96 -6.52 25.74
CA SER A 113 -32.72 -5.35 25.24
C SER A 113 -34.22 -5.71 25.02
N PRO A 114 -35.13 -4.83 24.48
CA PRO A 114 -34.96 -3.47 23.95
C PRO A 114 -36.11 -2.46 24.28
N ARG A 115 -36.13 -1.34 23.53
CA ARG A 115 -37.29 -0.50 23.12
C ARG A 115 -37.81 0.67 24.01
N SER A 116 -37.56 1.87 23.47
CA SER A 116 -38.57 2.92 23.12
C SER A 116 -38.85 4.11 24.06
N ALA A 117 -39.25 5.21 23.39
CA ALA A 117 -40.02 6.37 23.86
C ALA A 117 -39.31 7.53 24.60
N SER A 118 -39.08 8.62 23.85
CA SER A 118 -39.26 10.02 24.30
C SER A 118 -40.77 10.35 24.47
N PRO A 119 -41.24 11.57 24.85
CA PRO A 119 -40.51 12.83 25.17
C PRO A 119 -41.04 13.59 26.43
N ALA A 120 -40.46 14.75 26.78
CA ALA A 120 -41.19 16.01 27.13
C ALA A 120 -40.27 17.17 27.62
N LYS A 121 -40.81 18.40 27.55
CA LYS A 121 -40.36 19.73 28.06
C LYS A 121 -41.41 20.21 29.11
N PRO A 122 -41.37 21.42 29.73
CA PRO A 122 -40.33 22.46 29.87
C PRO A 122 -40.09 22.83 31.38
N THR A 123 -39.53 23.99 31.82
CA THR A 123 -40.19 25.32 31.93
C THR A 123 -39.24 26.36 32.58
N ALA A 124 -39.48 27.68 32.33
CA ALA A 124 -39.13 28.86 33.16
C ALA A 124 -37.64 29.27 33.35
N THR A 125 -37.26 30.53 33.68
CA THR A 125 -37.51 31.95 33.27
C THR A 125 -36.49 32.82 34.08
N PRO A 126 -36.33 34.15 33.91
CA PRO A 126 -35.04 34.84 34.10
C PRO A 126 -35.08 35.81 35.34
N PRO A 127 -34.47 37.04 35.47
CA PRO A 127 -33.85 37.97 34.49
C PRO A 127 -32.58 38.79 34.93
N ALA A 128 -32.17 39.69 34.01
CA ALA A 128 -31.63 41.05 34.24
C ALA A 128 -30.12 41.26 34.56
N ALA A 129 -29.48 42.40 34.22
CA ALA A 129 -29.73 43.41 33.15
C ALA A 129 -28.54 44.42 33.05
N GLN A 130 -28.44 45.16 31.92
CA GLN A 130 -27.63 46.39 31.69
C GLN A 130 -26.08 46.21 31.71
N GLY A 131 -25.25 47.02 31.04
CA GLY A 131 -25.50 48.20 30.17
C GLY A 131 -24.25 48.67 29.37
N ALA A 132 -24.39 49.77 28.62
CA ALA A 132 -23.42 50.48 27.74
C ALA A 132 -21.94 50.55 28.24
N SER A 133 -20.87 50.50 27.41
CA SER A 133 -20.46 51.35 26.24
C SER A 133 -20.21 52.85 26.59
N PRO A 134 -19.35 53.62 25.88
CA PRO A 134 -18.19 53.31 25.00
C PRO A 134 -16.99 54.33 25.17
N THR A 135 -16.28 54.69 24.08
CA THR A 135 -15.27 55.80 23.87
C THR A 135 -13.82 55.56 24.35
N LYS A 136 -12.69 55.92 23.70
CA LYS A 136 -12.19 56.78 22.54
C LYS A 136 -11.11 57.78 23.09
N PRO A 137 -10.27 58.48 22.28
CA PRO A 137 -9.04 58.01 21.60
C PRO A 137 -7.84 59.01 21.84
N ARG A 138 -7.01 59.31 20.80
CA ARG A 138 -5.99 60.41 20.65
C ARG A 138 -4.54 60.17 21.14
N THR A 139 -3.46 60.77 20.59
CA THR A 139 -3.07 61.22 19.20
C THR A 139 -1.57 61.65 19.14
N LEU A 140 -0.89 61.47 17.99
CA LEU A 140 0.35 62.18 17.52
C LEU A 140 1.65 61.87 18.32
N LEU A 141 2.90 62.08 17.87
CA LEU A 141 3.63 63.02 16.96
C LEU A 141 4.80 62.27 16.23
N ALA A 142 5.66 62.75 15.29
CA ALA A 142 5.79 63.91 14.38
C ALA A 142 6.86 63.61 13.25
N MET A 143 7.43 64.62 12.56
CA MET A 143 8.41 64.56 11.43
C MET A 143 9.29 65.86 11.39
N PRO A 144 9.90 66.35 10.26
CA PRO A 144 11.01 65.89 9.37
C PRO A 144 12.24 66.89 9.45
N PRO A 145 12.83 67.62 8.43
CA PRO A 145 13.10 67.42 6.98
C PRO A 145 14.49 67.90 6.37
N ARG A 146 15.03 67.12 5.40
CA ARG A 146 15.60 67.52 4.05
C ARG A 146 16.91 68.35 3.79
N LYS A 147 17.68 67.80 2.81
CA LYS A 147 18.33 68.41 1.58
C LYS A 147 19.64 69.26 1.59
N SER A 148 20.54 68.94 0.63
CA SER A 148 21.34 69.89 -0.21
C SER A 148 21.85 69.21 -1.53
N LEU A 149 22.67 69.90 -2.36
CA LEU A 149 23.16 69.51 -3.73
C LEU A 149 24.50 70.24 -4.08
N GLN A 150 25.43 69.66 -4.89
CA GLN A 150 26.15 70.26 -6.07
C GLN A 150 27.51 69.63 -6.56
N SER A 151 27.84 69.88 -7.85
CA SER A 151 29.16 70.10 -8.53
C SER A 151 30.29 69.04 -8.76
N THR A 152 30.24 68.36 -9.92
CA THR A 152 31.21 68.30 -11.08
C THR A 152 32.75 68.46 -10.98
N SER A 153 33.54 67.54 -11.61
CA SER A 153 34.62 67.81 -12.63
C SER A 153 35.35 66.55 -13.21
N PRO A 154 35.74 66.49 -14.52
CA PRO A 154 36.51 65.37 -15.15
C PRO A 154 37.76 65.79 -16.00
N PRO A 155 38.54 64.82 -16.55
CA PRO A 155 38.85 64.70 -18.01
C PRO A 155 38.81 63.19 -18.48
N ALA A 156 39.36 62.63 -19.59
CA ALA A 156 40.24 63.03 -20.72
C ALA A 156 39.91 62.22 -22.05
N ARG A 157 40.81 62.07 -23.06
CA ARG A 157 40.47 61.49 -24.41
C ARG A 157 41.66 61.09 -25.35
N ASN A 158 41.36 60.31 -26.42
CA ASN A 158 42.01 60.13 -27.77
C ASN A 158 43.21 59.15 -28.01
N GLY A 159 43.31 58.57 -29.24
CA GLY A 159 44.60 58.07 -29.84
C GLY A 159 44.64 56.96 -30.94
N ASP A 160 44.43 57.31 -32.22
CA ASP A 160 45.03 56.77 -33.50
C ASP A 160 45.07 55.28 -33.97
N SER A 161 45.50 55.08 -35.24
CA SER A 161 45.67 53.83 -36.03
C SER A 161 47.07 53.73 -36.69
N PRO A 162 47.57 52.55 -37.14
CA PRO A 162 47.62 52.22 -38.59
C PRO A 162 47.66 50.67 -38.90
N ASN A 163 48.18 50.16 -40.04
CA ASN A 163 47.63 50.15 -41.42
C ASN A 163 48.50 49.24 -42.38
N ARG A 164 47.89 48.48 -43.32
CA ARG A 164 48.51 47.77 -44.51
C ARG A 164 49.50 46.58 -44.26
N THR A 165 49.76 45.61 -45.17
CA THR A 165 49.16 45.15 -46.48
C THR A 165 49.62 43.73 -46.92
N ASN A 166 48.74 43.00 -47.62
CA ASN A 166 48.89 42.10 -48.80
C ASN A 166 50.01 41.04 -48.94
N GLY A 167 49.67 39.84 -49.47
CA GLY A 167 50.67 38.79 -49.77
C GLY A 167 50.29 37.54 -50.62
N ALA A 168 49.49 37.67 -51.68
CA ALA A 168 49.31 36.70 -52.79
C ALA A 168 48.70 35.28 -52.54
N SER A 169 48.19 34.68 -53.63
CA SER A 169 47.63 33.30 -53.75
C SER A 169 48.46 32.50 -54.80
N PRO A 170 48.14 31.23 -55.15
CA PRO A 170 46.91 30.81 -55.87
C PRO A 170 46.18 29.67 -55.08
N ALA A 171 45.28 28.80 -55.58
CA ALA A 171 44.67 28.46 -56.88
C ALA A 171 43.31 27.74 -56.60
N ILE A 172 42.38 27.39 -57.52
CA ILE A 172 42.19 27.51 -58.98
C ILE A 172 40.79 28.15 -59.23
N ASN A 173 40.47 28.51 -60.49
CA ASN A 173 39.22 29.14 -60.95
C ASN A 173 37.95 28.26 -60.88
N GLY A 174 36.78 28.93 -60.89
CA GLY A 174 35.52 28.43 -61.48
C GLY A 174 35.50 28.60 -63.02
N PRO A 175 34.41 29.03 -63.72
CA PRO A 175 33.22 29.73 -63.18
C PRO A 175 31.84 29.40 -63.86
N ARG A 176 30.80 30.15 -63.44
CA ARG A 176 29.60 30.59 -64.19
C ARG A 176 28.52 29.59 -64.69
N VAL A 177 27.27 29.97 -64.37
CA VAL A 177 26.03 29.87 -65.18
C VAL A 177 25.63 28.47 -65.70
N SER A 178 24.75 27.81 -64.95
CA SER A 178 23.49 27.26 -65.48
C SER A 178 22.56 26.84 -64.35
N SER A 179 21.27 27.11 -64.50
CA SER A 179 20.23 26.36 -63.77
C SER A 179 19.90 25.12 -64.60
N PRO A 180 19.86 23.93 -63.97
CA PRO A 180 18.83 22.97 -64.34
C PRO A 180 17.90 22.62 -63.16
N LEU A 181 16.60 22.72 -63.44
CA LEU A 181 15.55 21.74 -63.07
C LEU A 181 15.23 21.46 -61.58
N THR A 182 13.97 21.75 -61.22
CA THR A 182 13.07 20.96 -60.34
C THR A 182 13.61 20.48 -58.98
N LEU A 183 13.19 20.98 -57.82
CA LEU A 183 11.98 21.74 -57.46
C LEU A 183 10.63 21.00 -57.71
N ALA A 184 10.03 20.52 -56.59
CA ALA A 184 8.57 20.41 -56.36
C ALA A 184 7.78 19.24 -57.06
N PRO A 185 6.49 18.97 -56.73
CA PRO A 185 5.86 18.87 -55.39
C PRO A 185 5.05 17.53 -55.17
N PRO A 186 3.77 17.44 -54.70
CA PRO A 186 3.48 16.89 -53.35
C PRO A 186 2.30 15.88 -53.18
N ARG A 187 2.31 15.15 -52.03
CA ARG A 187 1.19 14.50 -51.27
C ARG A 187 0.25 13.39 -51.91
N PRO A 188 -0.44 12.55 -51.07
CA PRO A 188 -1.25 11.33 -51.44
C PRO A 188 -2.76 11.64 -51.76
N PRO A 189 -3.70 10.69 -52.13
CA PRO A 189 -3.88 9.28 -51.63
C PRO A 189 -4.53 8.20 -52.58
N SER A 190 -4.99 7.08 -51.97
CA SER A 190 -5.57 5.74 -52.36
C SER A 190 -6.89 5.63 -53.17
N PRO A 191 -7.39 4.45 -53.68
CA PRO A 191 -6.93 3.01 -53.72
C PRO A 191 -6.98 2.39 -55.18
N PRO A 192 -7.42 1.14 -55.60
CA PRO A 192 -7.82 -0.17 -55.00
C PRO A 192 -7.34 -1.50 -55.74
N SER A 193 -8.09 -2.63 -55.66
CA SER A 193 -7.85 -4.02 -56.19
C SER A 193 -8.76 -4.44 -57.39
N PRO A 194 -8.54 -5.51 -58.23
CA PRO A 194 -8.82 -6.95 -57.87
C PRO A 194 -8.15 -8.15 -58.66
N SER A 195 -8.30 -9.39 -58.12
CA SER A 195 -8.51 -10.75 -58.75
C SER A 195 -7.63 -11.46 -59.83
N GLN A 196 -6.99 -12.61 -59.44
CA GLN A 196 -6.91 -13.99 -60.05
C GLN A 196 -6.47 -14.24 -61.56
N PRO A 197 -6.12 -15.48 -62.07
CA PRO A 197 -6.40 -16.87 -61.61
C PRO A 197 -5.17 -17.88 -61.57
N PRO A 198 -5.08 -19.13 -62.16
CA PRO A 198 -4.48 -20.35 -61.52
C PRO A 198 -3.26 -20.95 -62.32
N PRO A 199 -2.80 -22.25 -62.27
CA PRO A 199 -3.28 -23.47 -61.57
C PRO A 199 -2.22 -24.48 -61.00
N SER A 200 -2.71 -25.62 -60.45
CA SER A 200 -2.09 -26.98 -60.38
C SER A 200 -0.81 -27.22 -59.54
N ALA A 201 -0.58 -28.38 -58.91
CA ALA A 201 -1.43 -29.53 -58.50
C ALA A 201 -0.60 -30.49 -57.60
N PHE A 202 -1.23 -31.36 -56.78
CA PHE A 202 -0.94 -32.82 -56.66
C PHE A 202 -1.67 -33.50 -55.46
N GLN A 203 -2.31 -34.65 -55.74
CA GLN A 203 -2.60 -35.85 -54.89
C GLN A 203 -3.10 -35.67 -53.42
N THR A 204 -4.34 -36.02 -53.01
CA THR A 204 -5.11 -37.30 -52.98
C THR A 204 -4.69 -38.32 -51.90
N PRO A 205 -5.57 -39.21 -51.33
CA PRO A 205 -7.02 -39.41 -51.59
C PRO A 205 -7.95 -39.56 -50.34
N ALA A 206 -9.27 -39.72 -50.62
CA ALA A 206 -10.25 -40.65 -50.01
C ALA A 206 -11.48 -40.11 -49.22
N SER A 207 -12.67 -40.28 -49.84
CA SER A 207 -13.99 -40.67 -49.27
C SER A 207 -14.70 -39.85 -48.16
N ALA A 208 -16.04 -39.67 -48.16
CA ALA A 208 -17.08 -39.92 -49.18
C ALA A 208 -18.45 -39.30 -48.80
N SER A 209 -19.34 -39.10 -49.81
CA SER A 209 -20.82 -38.92 -49.70
C SER A 209 -21.37 -37.57 -49.12
N LYS A 210 -22.56 -37.02 -49.48
CA LYS A 210 -23.63 -37.44 -50.44
C LYS A 210 -24.60 -36.26 -50.83
N THR A 211 -25.05 -36.26 -52.10
CA THR A 211 -26.40 -35.86 -52.67
C THR A 211 -27.01 -34.41 -52.65
N THR A 212 -27.48 -33.98 -53.86
CA THR A 212 -28.71 -33.18 -54.22
C THR A 212 -28.86 -31.69 -53.78
N SER A 213 -29.56 -30.77 -54.50
CA SER A 213 -30.16 -30.75 -55.87
C SER A 213 -30.64 -29.35 -56.36
N THR A 214 -30.22 -28.94 -57.57
CA THR A 214 -31.03 -28.59 -58.80
C THR A 214 -31.95 -27.33 -58.88
N PHE A 215 -32.20 -26.86 -60.14
CA PHE A 215 -33.17 -25.85 -60.66
C PHE A 215 -32.76 -24.34 -60.61
N GLN A 216 -33.10 -23.45 -61.57
CA GLN A 216 -33.30 -23.54 -63.04
C GLN A 216 -33.22 -22.13 -63.72
N THR A 217 -33.16 -22.07 -65.06
CA THR A 217 -33.13 -20.87 -65.98
C THR A 217 -34.56 -20.32 -66.32
N PRO A 218 -34.85 -19.23 -67.11
CA PRO A 218 -34.04 -18.58 -68.19
C PRO A 218 -34.19 -17.05 -68.56
N ALA A 219 -33.22 -16.57 -69.36
CA ALA A 219 -33.22 -15.66 -70.54
C ALA A 219 -34.15 -14.41 -70.75
N ALA A 220 -33.55 -13.30 -71.21
CA ALA A 220 -34.15 -12.29 -72.12
C ALA A 220 -33.07 -11.47 -72.92
N LYS A 221 -33.51 -10.66 -73.91
CA LYS A 221 -32.77 -9.78 -74.87
C LYS A 221 -33.73 -8.64 -75.33
N PRO A 222 -33.39 -7.65 -76.19
CA PRO A 222 -32.13 -7.29 -76.88
C PRO A 222 -31.62 -5.91 -76.34
N PRO A 223 -31.28 -4.78 -77.04
CA PRO A 223 -31.05 -4.47 -78.47
C PRO A 223 -29.77 -3.64 -78.80
N SER A 224 -29.86 -2.77 -79.81
CA SER A 224 -28.85 -2.01 -80.59
C SER A 224 -29.04 -0.47 -80.47
N ARG A 225 -28.27 0.46 -81.07
CA ARG A 225 -27.52 0.53 -82.37
C ARG A 225 -26.35 1.60 -82.27
N PRO A 226 -25.61 2.01 -83.34
CA PRO A 226 -24.18 2.35 -83.24
C PRO A 226 -23.85 3.80 -83.76
N PRO A 227 -22.75 4.08 -84.51
CA PRO A 227 -21.44 4.44 -83.98
C PRO A 227 -20.93 5.82 -84.46
N SER A 228 -19.74 6.23 -83.98
CA SER A 228 -18.90 7.24 -84.64
C SER A 228 -17.42 6.96 -84.35
N SER A 229 -16.54 7.36 -85.27
CA SER A 229 -15.11 7.01 -85.27
C SER A 229 -14.22 8.19 -84.89
N LEU A 230 -13.04 7.89 -84.32
CA LEU A 230 -11.77 8.55 -84.69
C LEU A 230 -10.55 7.75 -84.14
N GLY A 231 -9.35 8.16 -84.57
CA GLY A 231 -8.09 7.43 -84.39
C GLY A 231 -7.34 7.66 -83.06
N PRO A 232 -6.09 7.15 -82.96
CA PRO A 232 -5.52 6.72 -81.68
C PRO A 232 -4.51 7.69 -81.04
N SER A 233 -4.20 7.44 -79.77
CA SER A 233 -3.00 7.95 -79.09
C SER A 233 -2.39 6.87 -78.19
N VAL A 234 -1.06 6.81 -78.13
CA VAL A 234 -0.30 5.91 -77.24
C VAL A 234 -0.22 6.54 -75.83
N PRO A 235 -0.45 5.81 -74.72
CA PRO A 235 -0.29 6.36 -73.38
C PRO A 235 1.20 6.63 -73.09
N SER A 236 1.52 7.83 -72.59
CA SER A 236 2.89 8.21 -72.22
C SER A 236 3.34 7.58 -70.89
N ALA A 237 4.65 7.52 -70.66
CA ALA A 237 5.24 6.92 -69.47
C ALA A 237 4.85 7.66 -68.18
N ASP A 238 4.65 8.97 -68.27
CA ASP A 238 4.29 9.87 -67.16
C ASP A 238 3.04 9.40 -66.40
N ASP A 239 2.06 8.84 -67.13
CA ASP A 239 0.80 8.34 -66.55
C ASP A 239 1.02 7.05 -65.72
N GLN A 240 2.09 6.30 -65.96
CA GLN A 240 2.52 5.19 -65.10
C GLN A 240 3.37 5.67 -63.92
N GLU A 241 4.21 6.68 -64.09
CA GLU A 241 5.03 7.25 -63.01
C GLU A 241 4.16 7.93 -61.94
N LEU A 242 3.15 8.69 -62.34
CA LEU A 242 2.17 9.28 -61.42
C LEU A 242 1.44 8.21 -60.59
N ARG A 243 1.03 7.10 -61.22
CA ARG A 243 0.40 5.93 -60.55
C ARG A 243 1.36 5.13 -59.66
N ALA A 244 2.67 5.27 -59.84
CA ALA A 244 3.67 4.74 -58.91
C ALA A 244 3.85 5.69 -57.71
N LYS A 245 3.98 7.00 -57.96
CA LYS A 245 4.16 8.04 -56.94
C LYS A 245 2.98 8.11 -55.97
N ILE A 246 1.75 7.96 -56.47
CA ILE A 246 0.51 7.87 -55.67
C ILE A 246 0.58 6.68 -54.70
N ARG A 247 0.91 5.46 -55.15
CA ARG A 247 1.05 4.27 -54.28
C ARG A 247 2.16 4.37 -53.23
N VAL A 248 3.27 5.06 -53.53
CA VAL A 248 4.33 5.31 -52.53
C VAL A 248 3.82 6.26 -51.43
N LEU A 249 3.03 7.27 -51.81
CA LEU A 249 2.45 8.24 -50.88
C LEU A 249 1.27 7.67 -50.08
N GLU A 250 0.57 6.67 -50.61
CA GLU A 250 -0.38 5.82 -49.87
C GLU A 250 0.33 4.96 -48.81
N ALA A 251 1.36 4.21 -49.21
CA ALA A 251 2.12 3.36 -48.31
C ALA A 251 2.69 4.17 -47.14
N LYS A 252 3.29 5.34 -47.45
CA LYS A 252 3.75 6.25 -46.40
C LYS A 252 2.62 6.71 -45.48
N ARG A 253 1.45 7.10 -45.99
CA ARG A 253 0.32 7.48 -45.13
C ARG A 253 -0.18 6.31 -44.27
N ALA A 254 -0.08 5.06 -44.74
CA ALA A 254 -0.42 3.88 -43.98
C ALA A 254 0.60 3.58 -42.86
N ASP A 255 1.89 3.82 -43.10
CA ASP A 255 2.95 3.69 -42.08
C ASP A 255 2.91 4.85 -41.07
N ASP A 256 2.71 6.10 -41.52
CA ASP A 256 2.44 7.26 -40.65
C ASP A 256 1.26 6.95 -39.71
N ALA A 257 0.17 6.37 -40.22
CA ALA A 257 -1.01 5.97 -39.45
C ALA A 257 -0.81 4.73 -38.54
N ARG A 258 0.23 3.92 -38.78
CA ARG A 258 0.66 2.85 -37.85
C ARG A 258 1.47 3.43 -36.71
N HIS A 259 2.39 4.36 -37.01
CA HIS A 259 3.22 5.00 -36.00
C HIS A 259 2.41 5.90 -35.07
N VAL A 260 1.37 6.60 -35.58
CA VAL A 260 0.40 7.31 -34.74
C VAL A 260 -0.28 6.35 -33.74
N ARG A 261 -0.76 5.19 -34.18
CA ARG A 261 -1.36 4.19 -33.25
C ARG A 261 -0.37 3.63 -32.24
N GLU A 262 0.89 3.44 -32.64
CA GLU A 262 1.94 3.00 -31.72
C GLU A 262 2.20 4.05 -30.63
N LEU A 263 2.22 5.33 -31.01
CA LEU A 263 2.33 6.45 -30.08
C LEU A 263 1.07 6.61 -29.21
N GLU A 264 -0.13 6.39 -29.76
CA GLU A 264 -1.39 6.35 -28.99
C GLU A 264 -1.39 5.20 -27.96
N THR A 265 -0.89 4.01 -28.31
CA THR A 265 -0.73 2.91 -27.33
C THR A 265 0.30 3.22 -26.25
N ARG A 266 1.46 3.79 -26.63
CA ARG A 266 2.50 4.18 -25.65
C ARG A 266 2.04 5.34 -24.75
N LEU A 267 1.19 6.23 -25.26
CA LEU A 267 0.53 7.28 -24.48
C LEU A 267 -0.45 6.68 -23.47
N ALA A 268 -1.32 5.77 -23.91
CA ALA A 268 -2.25 5.06 -23.02
C ALA A 268 -1.50 4.27 -21.94
N ASP A 269 -0.43 3.54 -22.29
CA ASP A 269 0.43 2.86 -21.32
C ASP A 269 1.00 3.86 -20.29
N ALA A 270 1.57 4.98 -20.74
CA ALA A 270 2.09 6.04 -19.87
C ALA A 270 1.01 6.66 -18.96
N GLU A 271 -0.20 6.89 -19.48
CA GLU A 271 -1.36 7.36 -18.70
C GLU A 271 -1.76 6.34 -17.62
N THR A 272 -1.69 5.03 -17.90
CA THR A 272 -1.93 4.02 -16.85
C THR A 272 -0.86 4.07 -15.74
N PHE A 273 0.43 4.23 -16.08
CA PHE A 273 1.49 4.38 -15.08
C PHE A 273 1.33 5.66 -14.24
N VAL A 274 0.98 6.80 -14.86
CA VAL A 274 0.65 8.04 -14.14
C VAL A 274 -0.56 7.85 -13.22
N SER A 275 -1.58 7.09 -13.64
CA SER A 275 -2.76 6.75 -12.80
C SER A 275 -2.43 5.81 -11.62
N LEU A 276 -1.33 5.06 -11.69
CA LEU A 276 -0.84 4.17 -10.63
C LEU A 276 0.00 4.94 -9.60
N ARG A 277 0.73 5.99 -9.98
CA ARG A 277 1.55 6.82 -9.07
C ARG A 277 0.78 7.27 -7.80
N PRO A 278 -0.42 7.89 -7.85
CA PRO A 278 -1.14 8.28 -6.64
C PRO A 278 -1.65 7.09 -5.81
N LYS A 279 -1.88 5.91 -6.41
CA LYS A 279 -2.27 4.69 -5.68
C LYS A 279 -1.08 4.11 -4.91
N LEU A 280 0.12 4.17 -5.49
CA LEU A 280 1.36 3.79 -4.81
C LEU A 280 1.73 4.80 -3.72
N GLN A 281 1.59 6.11 -3.98
CA GLN A 281 1.76 7.16 -2.97
C GLN A 281 0.81 6.97 -1.77
N ALA A 282 -0.46 6.64 -2.03
CA ALA A 282 -1.43 6.37 -0.98
C ALA A 282 -1.09 5.11 -0.15
N LYS A 283 -0.59 4.03 -0.80
CA LYS A 283 -0.10 2.84 -0.08
C LYS A 283 1.13 3.14 0.77
N LEU A 284 2.11 3.86 0.24
CA LEU A 284 3.31 4.25 0.98
C LEU A 284 2.95 5.09 2.20
N ASN A 285 2.06 6.07 2.05
CA ASN A 285 1.55 6.87 3.17
C ASN A 285 0.80 5.99 4.20
N SER A 286 -0.02 5.03 3.78
CA SER A 286 -0.73 4.08 4.68
C SER A 286 0.24 3.25 5.50
N GLN A 287 1.24 2.65 4.84
CA GLN A 287 2.27 1.84 5.51
C GLN A 287 3.15 2.69 6.42
N GLN A 288 3.38 3.96 6.09
CA GLN A 288 4.11 4.91 6.94
C GLN A 288 3.28 5.28 8.18
N THR A 289 1.95 5.44 8.08
CA THR A 289 1.08 5.59 9.26
C THR A 289 1.00 4.32 10.10
N GLU A 290 0.88 3.14 9.49
CA GLU A 290 0.90 1.85 10.20
C GLU A 290 2.24 1.61 10.93
N LEU A 291 3.37 2.02 10.34
CA LEU A 291 4.68 2.01 11.02
C LEU A 291 4.77 2.99 12.19
N ILE A 292 4.09 4.14 12.13
CA ILE A 292 4.06 5.11 13.24
C ILE A 292 3.16 4.60 14.38
N GLU A 293 2.01 4.00 14.06
CA GLU A 293 1.12 3.41 15.06
C GLU A 293 1.76 2.17 15.71
N THR A 294 2.34 1.24 14.95
CA THR A 294 3.03 0.08 15.52
C THR A 294 4.29 0.43 16.32
N ARG A 295 5.07 1.45 15.93
CA ARG A 295 6.18 1.99 16.75
C ARG A 295 5.68 2.62 18.05
N ARG A 296 4.49 3.23 18.05
CA ARG A 296 3.86 3.76 19.26
C ARG A 296 3.38 2.64 20.17
N ASP A 297 2.67 1.65 19.64
CA ASP A 297 2.19 0.50 20.42
C ASP A 297 3.35 -0.29 21.02
N LEU A 298 4.48 -0.40 20.30
CA LEU A 298 5.73 -0.96 20.83
C LEU A 298 6.26 -0.16 22.03
N ALA A 299 6.28 1.17 21.95
CA ALA A 299 6.76 2.04 23.03
C ALA A 299 5.82 2.01 24.25
N ASP A 300 4.50 2.07 24.04
CA ASP A 300 3.48 1.96 25.10
C ASP A 300 3.56 0.55 25.76
N ALA A 301 3.86 -0.50 25.00
CA ALA A 301 4.10 -1.86 25.53
C ALA A 301 5.45 -1.99 26.29
N GLN A 302 6.53 -1.38 25.80
CA GLN A 302 7.82 -1.33 26.50
C GLN A 302 7.71 -0.57 27.83
N GLN A 303 6.98 0.54 27.86
CA GLN A 303 6.72 1.28 29.09
C GLN A 303 5.88 0.44 30.08
N LEU A 304 4.90 -0.32 29.59
CA LEU A 304 4.14 -1.27 30.43
C LEU A 304 5.01 -2.41 30.95
N ALA A 305 5.99 -2.89 30.17
CA ALA A 305 6.95 -3.90 30.61
C ALA A 305 7.87 -3.37 31.73
N GLN A 306 8.45 -2.18 31.57
CA GLN A 306 9.25 -1.52 32.62
C GLN A 306 8.43 -1.25 33.90
N LEU A 307 7.16 -0.88 33.77
CA LEU A 307 6.24 -0.72 34.92
C LEU A 307 5.81 -2.05 35.55
N ALA A 308 5.95 -3.19 34.86
CA ALA A 308 5.76 -4.51 35.43
C ALA A 308 7.05 -5.01 36.11
N GLU A 309 8.21 -4.77 35.51
CA GLU A 309 9.54 -5.08 36.05
C GLU A 309 9.80 -4.32 37.36
N GLY A 310 9.52 -3.01 37.40
CA GLY A 310 9.57 -2.22 38.63
C GLY A 310 8.65 -2.75 39.73
N ARG A 311 7.48 -3.31 39.39
CA ARG A 311 6.59 -3.98 40.36
C ARG A 311 7.12 -5.33 40.82
N ILE A 312 7.84 -6.06 39.96
CA ILE A 312 8.50 -7.31 40.35
C ILE A 312 9.59 -6.99 41.38
N LEU A 313 10.40 -5.95 41.15
CA LEU A 313 11.37 -5.43 42.11
C LEU A 313 10.69 -4.97 43.41
N ASP A 314 9.63 -4.14 43.35
CA ASP A 314 8.85 -3.74 44.54
C ASP A 314 8.37 -4.97 45.35
N THR A 315 7.96 -6.06 44.68
CA THR A 315 7.54 -7.30 45.35
C THR A 315 8.69 -8.18 45.84
N GLN A 316 9.87 -8.09 45.21
CA GLN A 316 11.08 -8.79 45.65
C GLN A 316 11.65 -8.10 46.91
N GLU A 317 11.74 -6.77 46.93
CA GLU A 317 12.10 -6.02 48.15
C GLU A 317 11.14 -6.33 49.31
N GLN A 318 9.84 -6.47 49.04
CA GLN A 318 8.85 -6.92 50.03
C GLN A 318 9.04 -8.37 50.48
N LEU A 319 9.50 -9.26 49.60
CA LEU A 319 9.84 -10.64 49.96
C LEU A 319 11.11 -10.69 50.81
N GLU A 320 12.14 -9.92 50.46
CA GLU A 320 13.41 -9.82 51.19
C GLU A 320 13.21 -9.20 52.59
N MET A 321 12.40 -8.14 52.71
CA MET A 321 11.98 -7.62 54.03
C MET A 321 11.19 -8.65 54.85
N ALA A 322 10.28 -9.42 54.22
CA ALA A 322 9.53 -10.46 54.91
C ALA A 322 10.39 -11.68 55.29
N MET A 323 11.46 -11.96 54.55
CA MET A 323 12.48 -12.96 54.92
C MET A 323 13.29 -12.49 56.12
N LEU A 324 13.70 -11.21 56.16
CA LEU A 324 14.38 -10.61 57.30
C LEU A 324 13.51 -10.60 58.57
N ASP A 325 12.23 -10.22 58.46
CA ASP A 325 11.27 -10.31 59.57
C ASP A 325 11.07 -11.76 60.05
N LYS A 326 11.18 -12.76 59.15
CA LYS A 326 11.14 -14.18 59.48
C LYS A 326 12.41 -14.63 60.21
N GLU A 327 13.60 -14.29 59.70
CA GLU A 327 14.89 -14.64 60.32
C GLU A 327 15.01 -14.03 61.72
N VAL A 328 14.61 -12.76 61.91
CA VAL A 328 14.55 -12.11 63.23
C VAL A 328 13.47 -12.70 64.15
N ALA A 329 12.43 -13.35 63.59
CA ALA A 329 11.45 -14.10 64.39
C ALA A 329 11.96 -15.50 64.78
N GLU A 330 12.76 -16.15 63.93
CA GLU A 330 13.41 -17.43 64.20
C GLU A 330 14.56 -17.27 65.20
N GLU A 331 15.44 -16.28 65.06
CA GLU A 331 16.48 -15.92 66.06
C GLU A 331 15.85 -15.70 67.45
N ARG A 332 14.70 -15.01 67.51
CA ARG A 332 13.96 -14.79 68.77
C ARG A 332 13.27 -16.04 69.31
N ALA A 333 12.91 -16.99 68.46
CA ALA A 333 12.38 -18.27 68.89
C ALA A 333 13.50 -19.14 69.46
N GLU A 334 14.62 -19.28 68.76
CA GLU A 334 15.81 -20.00 69.22
C GLU A 334 16.36 -19.42 70.53
N ALA A 335 16.42 -18.09 70.68
CA ALA A 335 16.80 -17.44 71.93
C ALA A 335 15.82 -17.74 73.10
N ALA A 336 14.51 -17.79 72.83
CA ALA A 336 13.51 -18.13 73.83
C ALA A 336 13.50 -19.62 74.20
N GLU A 337 13.85 -20.51 73.26
CA GLU A 337 14.07 -21.93 73.52
C GLU A 337 15.35 -22.15 74.35
N ALA A 338 16.44 -21.42 74.07
CA ALA A 338 17.65 -21.44 74.89
C ALA A 338 17.43 -20.92 76.33
N GLU A 339 16.63 -19.85 76.51
CA GLU A 339 16.21 -19.39 77.85
C GLU A 339 15.35 -20.45 78.57
N LEU A 340 14.50 -21.18 77.84
CA LEU A 340 13.72 -22.28 78.40
C LEU A 340 14.61 -23.45 78.83
N GLU A 341 15.58 -23.84 78.00
CA GLU A 341 16.55 -24.89 78.35
C GLU A 341 17.34 -24.52 79.61
N GLU A 342 17.91 -23.31 79.69
CA GLU A 342 18.64 -22.85 80.89
C GLU A 342 17.74 -22.86 82.16
N VAL A 343 16.47 -22.48 82.04
CA VAL A 343 15.50 -22.55 83.14
C VAL A 343 15.19 -24.00 83.52
N THR A 344 15.12 -24.93 82.59
CA THR A 344 14.92 -26.36 82.89
C THR A 344 16.16 -27.03 83.50
N GLU A 345 17.38 -26.68 83.08
CA GLU A 345 18.60 -27.15 83.74
C GLU A 345 18.68 -26.64 85.18
N ARG A 346 18.42 -25.35 85.40
CA ARG A 346 18.34 -24.77 86.75
C ARG A 346 17.26 -25.42 87.61
N LEU A 347 16.10 -25.76 87.03
CA LEU A 347 15.04 -26.49 87.73
C LEU A 347 15.49 -27.90 88.10
N ALA A 348 16.16 -28.64 87.21
CA ALA A 348 16.70 -29.97 87.50
C ALA A 348 17.77 -29.94 88.60
N ILE A 349 18.63 -28.92 88.63
CA ILE A 349 19.60 -28.71 89.72
C ILE A 349 18.85 -28.50 91.06
N VAL A 350 17.84 -27.64 91.09
CA VAL A 350 17.03 -27.38 92.30
C VAL A 350 16.22 -28.61 92.73
N GLU A 351 15.75 -29.44 91.81
CA GLU A 351 15.11 -30.73 92.14
C GLU A 351 16.12 -31.73 92.75
N VAL A 352 17.37 -31.76 92.28
CA VAL A 352 18.44 -32.57 92.89
C VAL A 352 18.82 -32.03 94.27
N GLU A 353 18.92 -30.70 94.46
CA GLU A 353 19.14 -30.09 95.78
C GLU A 353 17.98 -30.40 96.76
N LEU A 354 16.73 -30.36 96.30
CA LEU A 354 15.55 -30.80 97.07
C LEU A 354 15.54 -32.32 97.32
N GLY A 355 16.22 -33.12 96.51
CA GLY A 355 16.49 -34.53 96.75
C GLY A 355 17.50 -34.73 97.89
N VAL A 356 18.65 -34.06 97.82
CA VAL A 356 19.68 -34.12 98.85
C VAL A 356 19.18 -33.57 100.20
N LEU A 357 18.34 -32.53 100.18
CA LEU A 357 17.68 -31.99 101.37
C LEU A 357 16.55 -32.89 101.92
N LYS A 358 16.09 -33.90 101.17
CA LYS A 358 15.21 -34.97 101.68
C LYS A 358 16.01 -36.12 102.31
N ASP A 359 17.13 -36.52 101.70
CA ASP A 359 17.98 -37.60 102.23
C ASP A 359 18.83 -37.16 103.45
N GLY A 360 19.09 -35.86 103.63
CA GLY A 360 19.83 -35.31 104.77
C GLY A 360 19.00 -34.98 106.02
N GLY A 361 17.74 -35.44 106.11
CA GLY A 361 16.68 -34.78 106.90
C GLY A 361 16.13 -35.46 108.16
N ALA A 362 16.68 -36.58 108.64
CA ALA A 362 16.28 -37.27 109.89
C ALA A 362 17.39 -38.26 110.33
N GLU A 363 17.68 -38.56 111.61
CA GLU A 363 17.07 -38.22 112.91
C GLU A 363 18.15 -37.77 113.93
N GLY A 364 17.74 -37.21 115.08
CA GLY A 364 18.64 -36.93 116.22
C GLY A 364 17.90 -36.65 117.54
N GLY A 365 18.44 -37.18 118.65
CA GLY A 365 17.83 -37.20 120.00
C GLY A 365 17.29 -38.59 120.37
N ASP A 366 17.50 -39.15 121.57
CA ASP A 366 18.11 -38.61 122.81
C ASP A 366 18.71 -39.71 123.74
N ASP A 367 19.41 -39.23 124.80
CA ASP A 367 19.57 -39.79 126.18
C ASP A 367 20.91 -40.44 126.70
N GLU A 368 21.19 -40.28 128.02
CA GLU A 368 22.45 -40.51 128.80
C GLU A 368 22.60 -41.90 129.50
N ASP A 369 23.69 -42.38 130.15
CA ASP A 369 25.17 -42.18 130.24
C ASP A 369 25.77 -43.38 131.09
N VAL A 370 27.09 -43.43 131.38
CA VAL A 370 27.73 -43.58 132.73
C VAL A 370 29.03 -44.42 132.75
N GLY A 371 30.18 -43.78 133.08
CA GLY A 371 31.03 -44.20 134.23
C GLY A 371 32.34 -45.05 134.11
N ASN A 372 33.50 -44.39 133.88
CA ASN A 372 34.70 -44.35 134.79
C ASN A 372 35.74 -45.53 135.03
N LYS A 373 37.06 -45.22 134.85
CA LYS A 373 38.28 -45.56 135.69
C LYS A 373 39.20 -46.85 135.60
N SER A 374 40.31 -46.73 134.82
CA SER A 374 41.79 -46.81 135.13
C SER A 374 42.55 -47.86 136.02
N MET A 375 43.89 -48.01 135.76
CA MET A 375 45.04 -48.57 136.57
C MET A 375 45.34 -50.11 136.57
N SER A 376 46.57 -50.68 136.80
CA SER A 376 47.99 -50.20 136.81
C SER A 376 49.09 -51.29 137.11
N ALA A 377 50.25 -51.23 136.39
CA ALA A 377 51.68 -51.51 136.78
C ALA A 377 52.24 -52.84 137.39
N GLY A 378 53.60 -52.97 137.31
CA GLY A 378 54.48 -53.89 138.09
C GLY A 378 55.05 -55.10 137.33
N LYS A 379 56.36 -55.31 137.02
CA LYS A 379 57.67 -54.58 137.16
C LYS A 379 58.68 -55.04 138.26
N ASP A 380 59.98 -55.01 137.88
CA ASP A 380 61.25 -54.96 138.66
C ASP A 380 61.68 -56.06 139.68
N SER A 381 62.05 -57.24 139.18
CA SER A 381 63.17 -58.05 139.73
C SER A 381 64.33 -58.10 138.72
N LEU A 382 64.71 -56.92 138.24
CA LEU A 382 65.26 -56.73 136.89
C LEU A 382 66.78 -56.45 136.85
N ALA A 383 67.32 -55.87 137.92
CA ALA A 383 68.62 -55.17 137.91
C ALA A 383 69.85 -56.06 137.62
N TYR A 384 69.86 -57.32 138.06
CA TYR A 384 71.07 -58.16 137.96
C TYR A 384 71.22 -58.84 136.59
N ILE A 385 70.13 -59.46 136.08
CA ILE A 385 70.11 -60.15 134.77
C ILE A 385 70.14 -59.14 133.59
N GLN A 386 69.85 -57.86 133.83
CA GLN A 386 69.97 -56.80 132.81
C GLN A 386 71.41 -56.51 132.40
N LEU A 387 72.37 -56.49 133.33
CA LEU A 387 73.72 -56.01 133.06
C LEU A 387 74.48 -56.88 132.05
N GLU A 388 74.30 -58.20 132.13
CA GLU A 388 74.86 -59.16 131.18
C GLU A 388 74.25 -58.96 129.78
N LYS A 389 72.90 -58.90 129.71
CA LYS A 389 72.17 -58.65 128.45
C LYS A 389 72.42 -57.26 127.85
N HIS A 390 72.86 -56.27 128.62
CA HIS A 390 73.20 -54.94 128.12
C HIS A 390 74.50 -54.94 127.30
N ASN A 391 75.49 -55.77 127.65
CA ASN A 391 76.76 -55.84 126.91
C ASN A 391 76.60 -56.48 125.52
N ASP A 392 75.76 -57.51 125.38
CA ASP A 392 75.50 -58.09 124.06
C ASP A 392 74.57 -57.20 123.20
N ARG A 393 73.59 -56.52 123.81
CA ARG A 393 72.80 -55.49 123.12
C ARG A 393 73.66 -54.35 122.57
N LEU A 394 74.74 -53.96 123.25
CA LEU A 394 75.68 -52.94 122.74
C LEU A 394 76.43 -53.41 121.48
N LYS A 395 76.79 -54.70 121.39
CA LYS A 395 77.38 -55.26 120.15
C LYS A 395 76.37 -55.34 119.01
N GLU A 396 75.15 -55.78 119.29
CA GLU A 396 74.07 -55.85 118.29
C GLU A 396 73.67 -54.45 117.79
N ALA A 397 73.66 -53.44 118.68
CA ALA A 397 73.43 -52.05 118.34
C ALA A 397 74.55 -51.48 117.45
N LEU A 398 75.82 -51.77 117.72
CA LEU A 398 76.94 -51.34 116.88
C LEU A 398 76.91 -51.97 115.48
N LEU A 399 76.51 -53.24 115.36
CA LEU A 399 76.30 -53.88 114.06
C LEU A 399 75.14 -53.22 113.30
N ARG A 400 73.98 -53.01 113.92
CA ARG A 400 72.88 -52.25 113.29
C ARG A 400 73.28 -50.84 112.89
N LEU A 401 74.08 -50.14 113.69
CA LEU A 401 74.51 -48.78 113.37
C LEU A 401 75.40 -48.75 112.12
N ARG A 402 76.29 -49.74 111.96
CA ARG A 402 77.07 -49.93 110.73
C ARG A 402 76.16 -50.19 109.53
N ASP A 403 75.23 -51.13 109.68
CA ASP A 403 74.40 -51.60 108.56
C ASP A 403 73.43 -50.51 108.10
N MET A 404 72.79 -49.79 109.03
CA MET A 404 72.01 -48.57 108.72
C MET A 404 72.86 -47.45 108.11
N SER A 405 74.14 -47.33 108.49
CA SER A 405 75.05 -46.35 107.86
C SER A 405 75.42 -46.73 106.43
N GLN A 406 75.53 -48.02 106.09
CA GLN A 406 75.76 -48.46 104.71
C GLN A 406 74.49 -48.37 103.86
N GLU A 407 73.33 -48.68 104.43
CA GLU A 407 72.02 -48.57 103.78
C GLU A 407 71.70 -47.11 103.43
N THR A 408 71.87 -46.19 104.39
CA THR A 408 71.67 -44.74 104.15
C THR A 408 72.69 -44.15 103.17
N GLU A 409 73.95 -44.60 103.16
CA GLU A 409 74.92 -44.20 102.13
C GLU A 409 74.54 -44.74 100.75
N GLN A 410 74.03 -45.97 100.66
CA GLN A 410 73.59 -46.57 99.40
C GLN A 410 72.36 -45.86 98.82
N ASP A 411 71.38 -45.49 99.66
CA ASP A 411 70.20 -44.74 99.21
C ASP A 411 70.52 -43.30 98.83
N GLN A 412 71.47 -42.63 99.52
CA GLN A 412 71.97 -41.33 99.08
C GLN A 412 72.64 -41.43 97.70
N ARG A 413 73.48 -42.44 97.46
CA ARG A 413 74.09 -42.70 96.14
C ARG A 413 73.06 -42.99 95.05
N ARG A 414 72.00 -43.77 95.35
CA ARG A 414 70.88 -43.99 94.41
C ARG A 414 70.20 -42.67 94.04
N ARG A 415 69.88 -41.85 95.05
CA ARG A 415 69.13 -40.60 94.83
C ARG A 415 69.95 -39.53 94.13
N ILE A 416 71.28 -39.52 94.31
CA ILE A 416 72.19 -38.71 93.49
C ILE A 416 72.12 -39.16 92.03
N ALA A 417 72.27 -40.45 91.74
CA ALA A 417 72.19 -40.97 90.36
C ALA A 417 70.81 -40.77 89.69
N GLU A 418 69.74 -40.75 90.49
CA GLU A 418 68.38 -40.40 90.04
C GLU A 418 68.29 -38.91 89.66
N MET A 419 68.75 -38.00 90.52
CA MET A 419 68.79 -36.56 90.22
C MET A 419 69.74 -36.23 89.05
N GLU A 420 70.88 -36.90 88.93
CA GLU A 420 71.81 -36.74 87.79
C GLU A 420 71.14 -37.15 86.47
N LYS A 421 70.34 -38.22 86.48
CA LYS A 421 69.53 -38.63 85.31
C LYS A 421 68.42 -37.64 84.99
N ASP A 422 67.72 -37.13 86.00
CA ASP A 422 66.64 -36.15 85.82
C ASP A 422 67.17 -34.79 85.30
N ILE A 423 68.38 -34.39 85.70
CA ILE A 423 69.07 -33.21 85.15
C ILE A 423 69.35 -33.40 83.65
N VAL A 424 69.89 -34.55 83.23
CA VAL A 424 70.09 -34.83 81.80
C VAL A 424 68.76 -34.85 81.03
N GLY A 425 67.69 -35.39 81.63
CA GLY A 425 66.35 -35.35 81.06
C GLY A 425 65.76 -33.94 80.93
N LEU A 426 66.14 -33.01 81.81
CA LEU A 426 65.76 -31.59 81.72
C LEU A 426 66.52 -30.86 80.61
N ASP A 427 67.82 -31.12 80.42
CA ASP A 427 68.60 -30.58 79.30
C ASP A 427 68.04 -31.04 77.94
N ASP A 428 67.72 -32.33 77.81
CA ASP A 428 67.04 -32.88 76.61
C ASP A 428 65.66 -32.23 76.39
N LEU A 429 64.88 -32.02 77.44
CA LEU A 429 63.56 -31.41 77.34
C LEU A 429 63.64 -29.91 76.99
N GLN A 430 64.63 -29.19 77.52
CA GLN A 430 64.89 -27.79 77.20
C GLN A 430 65.34 -27.64 75.73
N SER A 431 66.21 -28.52 75.24
CA SER A 431 66.60 -28.57 73.82
C SER A 431 65.40 -28.79 72.89
N ASN A 432 64.46 -29.66 73.28
CA ASN A 432 63.20 -29.86 72.56
C ASN A 432 62.26 -28.66 72.67
N TYR A 433 62.24 -27.93 73.79
CA TYR A 433 61.48 -26.69 73.95
C TYR A 433 62.04 -25.56 73.06
N GLU A 434 63.35 -25.32 73.09
CA GLU A 434 64.00 -24.28 72.27
C GLU A 434 63.83 -24.56 70.77
N THR A 435 64.00 -25.81 70.33
CA THR A 435 63.79 -26.18 68.92
C THR A 435 62.33 -26.17 68.47
N THR A 436 61.36 -26.32 69.38
CA THR A 436 59.92 -26.14 69.05
C THR A 436 59.53 -24.67 69.08
N GLN A 437 60.09 -23.86 69.98
CA GLN A 437 59.91 -22.41 70.00
C GLN A 437 60.45 -21.74 68.72
N ILE A 438 61.61 -22.17 68.22
CA ILE A 438 62.17 -21.70 66.93
C ILE A 438 61.24 -22.09 65.76
N LYS A 439 60.66 -23.30 65.77
CA LYS A 439 59.70 -23.73 64.73
C LYS A 439 58.41 -22.92 64.78
N LEU A 440 57.91 -22.61 65.98
CA LEU A 440 56.74 -21.76 66.18
C LEU A 440 56.99 -20.34 65.64
N ALA A 441 58.08 -19.69 66.05
CA ALA A 441 58.43 -18.35 65.56
C ALA A 441 58.59 -18.30 64.02
N ASN A 442 59.18 -19.34 63.41
CA ASN A 442 59.28 -19.44 61.96
C ASN A 442 57.90 -19.61 61.29
N ALA A 443 56.97 -20.36 61.91
CA ALA A 443 55.61 -20.51 61.41
C ALA A 443 54.77 -19.22 61.58
N GLU A 444 54.95 -18.50 62.68
CA GLU A 444 54.34 -17.18 62.92
C GLU A 444 54.79 -16.16 61.86
N ILE A 445 56.09 -16.12 61.54
CA ILE A 445 56.63 -15.28 60.46
C ILE A 445 56.05 -15.66 59.09
N GLN A 446 55.90 -16.96 58.80
CA GLN A 446 55.28 -17.43 57.55
C GLN A 446 53.79 -17.08 57.48
N ILE A 447 53.06 -17.15 58.60
CA ILE A 447 51.66 -16.73 58.68
C ILE A 447 51.54 -15.22 58.41
N GLU A 448 52.45 -14.39 58.93
CA GLU A 448 52.39 -12.94 58.71
C GLU A 448 52.73 -12.54 57.26
N ASP A 449 53.70 -13.20 56.63
CA ASP A 449 54.02 -13.03 55.20
C ASP A 449 52.84 -13.46 54.31
N LEU A 450 52.17 -14.57 54.65
CA LEU A 450 50.96 -15.03 53.94
C LEU A 450 49.75 -14.10 54.13
N LYS A 451 49.60 -13.43 55.28
CA LYS A 451 48.59 -12.37 55.46
C LYS A 451 48.88 -11.17 54.58
N MET A 452 50.14 -10.70 54.56
CA MET A 452 50.53 -9.55 53.75
C MET A 452 50.32 -9.82 52.25
N GLN A 453 50.60 -11.05 51.79
CA GLN A 453 50.28 -11.50 50.43
C GLN A 453 48.78 -11.61 50.15
N LEU A 454 47.95 -11.89 51.16
CA LEU A 454 46.48 -11.88 51.04
C LEU A 454 45.93 -10.45 50.98
N ASP A 455 46.44 -9.53 51.79
CA ASP A 455 46.04 -8.12 51.76
C ASP A 455 46.44 -7.45 50.42
N ASP A 456 47.65 -7.73 49.91
CA ASP A 456 48.08 -7.32 48.56
C ASP A 456 47.17 -7.91 47.46
N ALA A 457 46.72 -9.16 47.61
CA ALA A 457 45.80 -9.80 46.67
C ALA A 457 44.38 -9.19 46.71
N LEU A 458 43.88 -8.85 47.90
CA LEU A 458 42.60 -8.16 48.08
C LEU A 458 42.64 -6.74 47.50
N GLY A 459 43.75 -6.01 47.68
CA GLY A 459 43.94 -4.71 47.04
C GLY A 459 44.03 -4.79 45.50
N ALA A 460 44.59 -5.88 44.97
CA ALA A 460 44.58 -6.17 43.54
C ALA A 460 43.18 -6.55 43.01
N GLU A 461 42.37 -7.24 43.81
CA GLU A 461 40.97 -7.54 43.51
C GLU A 461 40.10 -6.28 43.49
N GLU A 462 40.23 -5.38 44.47
CA GLU A 462 39.53 -4.09 44.47
C GLU A 462 39.89 -3.25 43.23
N MET A 463 41.18 -3.20 42.87
CA MET A 463 41.62 -2.52 41.65
C MET A 463 41.03 -3.17 40.38
N LEU A 464 40.89 -4.51 40.35
CA LEU A 464 40.28 -5.23 39.24
C LEU A 464 38.79 -4.91 39.13
N VAL A 465 38.05 -4.87 40.26
CA VAL A 465 36.63 -4.46 40.31
C VAL A 465 36.46 -3.02 39.82
N GLN A 466 37.29 -2.08 40.27
CA GLN A 466 37.26 -0.69 39.76
C GLN A 466 37.60 -0.62 38.26
N LEU A 467 38.45 -1.51 37.74
CA LEU A 467 38.75 -1.60 36.31
C LEU A 467 37.60 -2.23 35.50
N THR A 468 36.90 -3.24 36.03
CA THR A 468 35.76 -3.86 35.32
C THR A 468 34.55 -2.95 35.33
N GLU A 469 34.23 -2.29 36.45
CA GLU A 469 33.20 -1.24 36.53
C GLU A 469 33.50 -0.10 35.55
N ARG A 470 34.76 0.37 35.49
CA ARG A 470 35.18 1.39 34.53
C ARG A 470 35.10 0.93 33.06
N ASN A 471 35.45 -0.32 32.77
CA ASN A 471 35.31 -0.88 31.42
C ASN A 471 33.84 -1.09 31.04
N LEU A 472 32.97 -1.45 32.00
CA LEU A 472 31.52 -1.55 31.80
C LEU A 472 30.92 -0.18 31.47
N MET A 473 31.16 0.84 32.30
CA MET A 473 30.72 2.23 32.03
C MET A 473 31.25 2.78 30.69
N LEU A 474 32.47 2.40 30.28
CA LEU A 474 33.02 2.78 28.97
C LEU A 474 32.39 1.98 27.82
N GLY A 475 32.03 0.72 28.04
CA GLY A 475 31.28 -0.12 27.10
C GLY A 475 29.87 0.39 26.87
N GLU A 476 29.12 0.61 27.95
CA GLU A 476 27.78 1.24 27.95
C GLU A 476 27.80 2.58 27.22
N LYS A 477 28.80 3.43 27.49
CA LYS A 477 28.95 4.72 26.80
C LYS A 477 29.34 4.58 25.32
N ILE A 478 30.12 3.56 24.96
CA ILE A 478 30.39 3.24 23.56
C ILE A 478 29.10 2.78 22.86
N GLU A 479 28.23 2.05 23.54
CA GLU A 479 26.94 1.60 23.00
C GLU A 479 25.91 2.73 22.90
N GLU A 480 25.81 3.61 23.91
CA GLU A 480 25.07 4.88 23.84
C GLU A 480 25.54 5.69 22.61
N MET A 481 26.86 5.84 22.44
CA MET A 481 27.41 6.56 21.30
C MET A 481 27.12 5.86 19.96
N ARG A 482 27.13 4.51 19.90
CA ARG A 482 26.75 3.76 18.69
C ARG A 482 25.29 4.01 18.32
N ILE A 483 24.37 3.89 19.27
CA ILE A 483 22.94 4.16 19.05
C ILE A 483 22.74 5.59 18.55
N THR A 484 23.42 6.59 19.14
CA THR A 484 23.33 7.98 18.63
C THR A 484 23.96 8.17 17.25
N ILE A 485 24.93 7.34 16.84
CA ILE A 485 25.49 7.36 15.48
C ILE A 485 24.50 6.73 14.51
N GLU A 486 23.88 5.60 14.85
CA GLU A 486 22.85 4.95 14.02
C GLU A 486 21.61 5.85 13.84
N ASP A 487 21.16 6.52 14.90
CA ASP A 487 20.10 7.55 14.81
C ASP A 487 20.50 8.72 13.90
N LEU A 488 21.75 9.18 13.96
CA LEU A 488 22.25 10.26 13.11
C LEU A 488 22.47 9.82 11.65
N GLU A 489 22.84 8.57 11.41
CA GLU A 489 22.95 7.99 10.07
C GLU A 489 21.56 7.78 9.44
N ALA A 490 20.57 7.32 10.20
CA ALA A 490 19.18 7.24 9.75
C ALA A 490 18.54 8.62 9.50
N LEU A 491 18.83 9.62 10.35
CA LEU A 491 18.43 11.01 10.12
C LEU A 491 19.12 11.61 8.89
N ARG A 492 20.36 11.21 8.60
CA ARG A 492 21.06 11.59 7.38
C ARG A 492 20.44 10.93 6.15
N GLU A 493 20.16 9.62 6.18
CA GLU A 493 19.53 8.91 5.06
C GLU A 493 18.18 9.56 4.70
N LEU A 494 17.34 9.88 5.70
CA LEU A 494 16.09 10.62 5.50
C LEU A 494 16.31 12.04 4.92
N ASN A 495 17.39 12.72 5.31
CA ASN A 495 17.71 14.04 4.76
C ASN A 495 18.24 13.95 3.32
N ASP A 496 19.08 12.97 3.02
CA ASP A 496 19.60 12.72 1.67
C ASP A 496 18.44 12.30 0.72
N GLU A 497 17.49 11.47 1.18
CA GLU A 497 16.22 11.17 0.47
C GLU A 497 15.38 12.45 0.25
N LEU A 498 15.25 13.30 1.27
CA LEU A 498 14.48 14.54 1.17
C LEU A 498 15.13 15.51 0.17
N GLU A 499 16.46 15.61 0.16
CA GLU A 499 17.21 16.42 -0.80
C GLU A 499 17.05 15.87 -2.23
N GLU A 500 17.10 14.55 -2.45
CA GLU A 500 16.81 13.95 -3.77
C GLU A 500 15.37 14.25 -4.24
N ASN A 501 14.36 14.10 -3.37
CA ASN A 501 12.98 14.48 -3.68
C ASN A 501 12.82 15.98 -3.98
N HIS A 502 13.55 16.85 -3.29
CA HIS A 502 13.59 18.29 -3.55
C HIS A 502 14.23 18.60 -4.91
N VAL A 503 15.35 17.94 -5.25
CA VAL A 503 16.02 18.09 -6.55
C VAL A 503 15.16 17.54 -7.70
N GLU A 504 14.48 16.40 -7.52
CA GLU A 504 13.51 15.89 -8.51
C GLU A 504 12.36 16.87 -8.74
N THR A 505 11.82 17.48 -7.68
CA THR A 505 10.70 18.43 -7.82
C THR A 505 11.15 19.77 -8.40
N GLU A 506 12.33 20.29 -8.04
CA GLU A 506 12.93 21.46 -8.70
C GLU A 506 13.17 21.21 -10.20
N LYS A 507 13.70 20.02 -10.54
CA LYS A 507 13.92 19.61 -11.93
C LYS A 507 12.61 19.49 -12.69
N ALA A 508 11.59 18.85 -12.14
CA ALA A 508 10.27 18.73 -12.77
C ALA A 508 9.62 20.10 -13.00
N MET A 509 9.70 21.01 -12.02
CA MET A 509 9.24 22.40 -12.17
C MET A 509 10.05 23.18 -13.22
N THR A 510 11.34 22.87 -13.39
CA THR A 510 12.21 23.47 -14.42
C THR A 510 11.85 22.95 -15.82
N GLU A 511 11.62 21.65 -15.98
CA GLU A 511 11.15 21.05 -17.24
C GLU A 511 9.76 21.63 -17.63
N ASP A 512 8.86 21.83 -16.66
CA ASP A 512 7.58 22.50 -16.88
C ASP A 512 7.76 23.97 -17.29
N LEU A 513 8.68 24.71 -16.67
CA LEU A 513 9.01 26.09 -17.05
C LEU A 513 9.58 26.17 -18.47
N GLU A 514 10.51 25.29 -18.86
CA GLU A 514 11.04 25.23 -20.23
C GLU A 514 9.94 24.91 -21.25
N ALA A 515 9.01 24.01 -20.91
CA ALA A 515 7.85 23.69 -21.73
C ALA A 515 6.88 24.89 -21.85
N LYS A 516 6.68 25.67 -20.79
CA LYS A 516 5.90 26.92 -20.84
C LYS A 516 6.60 28.00 -21.65
N ASP A 517 7.91 28.16 -21.53
CA ASP A 517 8.68 29.11 -22.35
C ASP A 517 8.74 28.69 -23.82
N ALA A 518 8.70 27.39 -24.14
CA ALA A 518 8.50 26.91 -25.50
C ALA A 518 7.09 27.27 -26.03
N GLN A 519 6.04 27.09 -25.22
CA GLN A 519 4.67 27.49 -25.56
C GLN A 519 4.56 29.01 -25.75
N ILE A 520 5.16 29.81 -24.86
CA ILE A 520 5.19 31.29 -24.95
C ILE A 520 5.90 31.74 -26.22
N ARG A 521 7.10 31.21 -26.54
CA ARG A 521 7.83 31.55 -27.78
C ARG A 521 7.03 31.23 -29.03
N GLU A 522 6.33 30.09 -29.07
CA GLU A 522 5.48 29.71 -30.19
C GLU A 522 4.21 30.58 -30.29
N HIS A 523 3.65 31.03 -29.16
CA HIS A 523 2.54 31.99 -29.14
C HIS A 523 2.98 33.40 -29.56
N VAL A 524 4.17 33.87 -29.15
CA VAL A 524 4.76 35.13 -29.61
C VAL A 524 4.99 35.08 -31.13
N ARG A 525 5.59 34.00 -31.65
CA ARG A 525 5.80 33.82 -33.09
C ARG A 525 4.49 33.83 -33.89
N LYS A 526 3.42 33.26 -33.33
CA LYS A 526 2.07 33.32 -33.90
C LYS A 526 1.47 34.73 -33.84
N ALA A 527 1.74 35.50 -32.79
CA ALA A 527 1.34 36.91 -32.72
C ALA A 527 2.10 37.75 -33.76
N GLU A 528 3.43 37.62 -33.85
CA GLU A 528 4.26 38.30 -34.85
C GLU A 528 3.77 38.02 -36.28
N ALA A 529 3.49 36.76 -36.63
CA ALA A 529 2.97 36.39 -37.95
C ALA A 529 1.53 36.88 -38.22
N LEU A 530 0.72 37.06 -37.17
CA LEU A 530 -0.62 37.67 -37.30
C LEU A 530 -0.54 39.20 -37.38
N GLU A 531 0.44 39.83 -36.72
CA GLU A 531 0.71 41.27 -36.84
C GLU A 531 1.26 41.61 -38.23
N GLU A 532 2.19 40.81 -38.77
CA GLU A 532 2.66 40.92 -40.16
C GLU A 532 1.49 40.78 -41.14
N ALA A 533 0.65 39.75 -40.99
CA ALA A 533 -0.54 39.58 -41.82
C ALA A 533 -1.57 40.71 -41.64
N CYS A 534 -1.69 41.31 -40.45
CA CYS A 534 -2.52 42.49 -40.23
C CYS A 534 -1.95 43.73 -40.93
N VAL A 535 -0.63 43.93 -40.93
CA VAL A 535 0.03 45.03 -41.65
C VAL A 535 -0.12 44.87 -43.17
N ASP A 536 0.00 43.65 -43.71
CA ASP A 536 -0.29 43.35 -45.11
C ASP A 536 -1.77 43.63 -45.47
N LEU A 537 -2.70 43.26 -44.59
CA LEU A 537 -4.12 43.55 -44.76
C LEU A 537 -4.43 45.05 -44.62
N GLU A 538 -3.76 45.78 -43.72
CA GLU A 538 -3.89 47.24 -43.61
C GLU A 538 -3.30 47.96 -44.83
N GLY A 539 -2.17 47.49 -45.37
CA GLY A 539 -1.61 47.98 -46.63
C GLY A 539 -2.54 47.68 -47.82
N THR A 540 -3.16 46.51 -47.85
CA THR A 540 -4.17 46.13 -48.85
C THR A 540 -5.44 46.97 -48.71
N ILE A 541 -5.89 47.26 -47.48
CA ILE A 541 -7.00 48.18 -47.19
C ILE A 541 -6.61 49.63 -47.54
N GLY A 542 -5.34 50.01 -47.44
CA GLY A 542 -4.79 51.27 -47.96
C GLY A 542 -4.96 51.37 -49.47
N GLN A 543 -4.48 50.37 -50.22
CA GLN A 543 -4.66 50.29 -51.67
C GLN A 543 -6.14 50.28 -52.07
N PHE A 544 -7.00 49.56 -51.33
CA PHE A 544 -8.45 49.63 -51.55
C PHE A 544 -9.06 50.99 -51.19
N ARG A 545 -8.55 51.72 -50.19
CA ARG A 545 -8.97 53.09 -49.87
C ARG A 545 -8.55 54.07 -50.96
N ASP A 546 -7.34 53.97 -51.47
CA ASP A 546 -6.84 54.82 -52.57
C ASP A 546 -7.63 54.53 -53.85
N LEU A 547 -7.84 53.25 -54.19
CA LEU A 547 -8.70 52.84 -55.30
C LEU A 547 -10.15 53.27 -55.10
N VAL A 548 -10.70 53.17 -53.88
CA VAL A 548 -12.04 53.66 -53.57
C VAL A 548 -12.11 55.19 -53.59
N MET A 549 -11.05 55.92 -53.24
CA MET A 549 -10.98 57.38 -53.40
C MET A 549 -10.87 57.80 -54.86
N GLN A 550 -10.15 57.06 -55.70
CA GLN A 550 -10.14 57.27 -57.15
C GLN A 550 -11.52 56.97 -57.75
N LEU A 551 -12.08 55.79 -57.45
CA LEU A 551 -13.44 55.41 -57.86
C LEU A 551 -14.52 56.32 -57.27
N GLN A 552 -14.29 56.96 -56.11
CA GLN A 552 -15.15 57.99 -55.54
C GLN A 552 -14.97 59.33 -56.24
N SER A 553 -13.77 59.72 -56.68
CA SER A 553 -13.58 60.88 -57.55
C SER A 553 -14.30 60.69 -58.89
N GLU A 554 -14.19 59.49 -59.48
CA GLU A 554 -14.92 59.11 -60.68
C GLU A 554 -16.43 59.06 -60.41
N LEU A 555 -16.89 58.43 -59.33
CA LEU A 555 -18.28 58.46 -58.88
C LEU A 555 -18.78 59.86 -58.54
N ASP A 556 -17.94 60.78 -58.07
CA ASP A 556 -18.35 62.14 -57.72
C ASP A 556 -18.43 63.02 -58.98
N THR A 557 -17.66 62.74 -60.03
CA THR A 557 -17.94 63.30 -61.37
C THR A 557 -19.21 62.72 -62.00
N LEU A 558 -19.54 61.45 -61.74
CA LEU A 558 -20.81 60.84 -62.17
C LEU A 558 -22.00 61.27 -61.30
N ARG A 559 -21.78 61.53 -60.01
CA ARG A 559 -22.76 62.08 -59.06
C ARG A 559 -22.99 63.56 -59.34
N ALA A 560 -22.02 64.34 -59.81
CA ALA A 560 -22.30 65.67 -60.33
C ALA A 560 -23.38 65.67 -61.45
N GLN A 561 -23.63 64.52 -62.10
CA GLN A 561 -24.73 64.28 -63.04
C GLN A 561 -25.94 63.53 -62.43
N THR A 562 -25.81 62.85 -61.28
CA THR A 562 -26.82 61.92 -60.71
C THR A 562 -27.33 62.32 -59.30
N GLN A 563 -26.66 63.24 -58.60
CA GLN A 563 -26.84 63.62 -57.20
C GLN A 563 -28.08 64.49 -56.95
N VAL A 564 -28.81 64.83 -58.02
CA VAL A 564 -30.18 65.38 -57.95
C VAL A 564 -31.20 64.31 -57.54
N ALA A 565 -30.87 63.01 -57.63
CA ALA A 565 -31.86 61.92 -57.59
C ALA A 565 -31.70 60.84 -56.51
N GLN A 566 -30.66 60.85 -55.65
CA GLN A 566 -30.33 59.69 -54.79
C GLN A 566 -29.86 59.97 -53.34
N THR A 567 -30.14 61.15 -52.79
CA THR A 567 -29.70 61.54 -51.43
C THR A 567 -30.42 60.82 -50.27
N GLU A 568 -31.49 60.05 -50.51
CA GLU A 568 -32.37 59.53 -49.45
C GLU A 568 -32.06 58.09 -48.99
N SER A 569 -31.17 57.35 -49.69
CA SER A 569 -31.04 55.89 -49.48
C SER A 569 -30.02 55.46 -48.40
N GLN A 570 -28.93 56.21 -48.20
CA GLN A 570 -27.77 55.72 -47.43
C GLN A 570 -28.00 55.59 -45.91
N THR A 571 -28.91 56.37 -45.33
CA THR A 571 -29.20 56.33 -43.88
C THR A 571 -29.82 54.99 -43.45
N ALA A 572 -30.72 54.42 -44.25
CA ALA A 572 -31.38 53.14 -43.98
C ALA A 572 -30.38 51.96 -43.90
N VAL A 573 -29.36 51.95 -44.78
CA VAL A 573 -28.34 50.88 -44.84
C VAL A 573 -27.53 50.82 -43.55
N SER A 574 -27.15 51.98 -42.98
CA SER A 574 -26.38 52.03 -41.72
C SER A 574 -27.16 51.48 -40.52
N GLN A 575 -28.46 51.78 -40.44
CA GLN A 575 -29.33 51.28 -39.37
C GLN A 575 -29.62 49.78 -39.54
N SER A 576 -29.79 49.31 -40.78
CA SER A 576 -29.90 47.88 -41.09
C SER A 576 -28.64 47.11 -40.68
N ALA A 577 -27.45 47.60 -41.02
CA ALA A 577 -26.18 46.99 -40.62
C ALA A 577 -26.00 46.95 -39.09
N ALA A 578 -26.37 48.04 -38.39
CA ALA A 578 -26.35 48.07 -36.92
C ALA A 578 -27.32 47.04 -36.31
N MET A 579 -28.56 46.98 -36.81
CA MET A 579 -29.57 46.02 -36.37
C MET A 579 -29.17 44.56 -36.67
N MET A 580 -28.58 44.30 -37.84
CA MET A 580 -28.05 42.98 -38.20
C MET A 580 -26.88 42.57 -37.28
N SER A 581 -25.96 43.49 -36.96
CA SER A 581 -24.87 43.22 -36.03
C SER A 581 -25.36 42.93 -34.60
N LEU A 582 -26.43 43.61 -34.17
CA LEU A 582 -27.09 43.34 -32.89
C LEU A 582 -27.80 41.99 -32.91
N ASN A 583 -28.44 41.61 -34.02
CA ASN A 583 -29.09 40.32 -34.18
C ASN A 583 -28.07 39.17 -34.16
N LEU A 584 -26.97 39.26 -34.92
CA LEU A 584 -25.86 38.30 -34.84
C LEU A 584 -25.31 38.18 -33.42
N LYS A 585 -25.18 39.31 -32.71
CA LYS A 585 -24.68 39.32 -31.33
C LYS A 585 -25.67 38.66 -30.37
N LEU A 586 -26.98 38.88 -30.52
CA LEU A 586 -28.04 38.23 -29.77
C LEU A 586 -28.09 36.72 -30.06
N GLN A 587 -28.05 36.29 -31.32
CA GLN A 587 -27.97 34.88 -31.72
C GLN A 587 -26.72 34.21 -31.12
N SER A 588 -25.54 34.82 -31.25
CA SER A 588 -24.30 34.30 -30.65
C SER A 588 -24.34 34.25 -29.13
N SER A 589 -25.15 35.11 -28.47
CA SER A 589 -25.37 35.08 -27.03
C SER A 589 -26.42 34.05 -26.62
N ALA A 590 -27.43 33.79 -27.44
CA ALA A 590 -28.43 32.75 -27.23
C ALA A 590 -27.79 31.36 -27.32
N SER A 591 -27.09 31.08 -28.43
CA SER A 591 -26.33 29.84 -28.64
C SER A 591 -25.30 29.60 -27.51
N LYS A 592 -24.55 30.63 -27.08
CA LYS A 592 -23.64 30.53 -25.91
C LYS A 592 -24.35 30.30 -24.57
N ASN A 593 -25.57 30.80 -24.38
CA ASN A 593 -26.36 30.53 -23.19
C ASN A 593 -26.95 29.11 -23.21
N GLN A 594 -27.37 28.63 -24.39
CA GLN A 594 -27.81 27.26 -24.61
C GLN A 594 -26.68 26.25 -24.37
N ALA A 595 -25.50 26.45 -24.95
CA ALA A 595 -24.33 25.60 -24.73
C ALA A 595 -23.99 25.47 -23.23
N LYS A 596 -24.08 26.57 -22.48
CA LYS A 596 -23.93 26.58 -21.00
C LYS A 596 -25.07 25.88 -20.27
N ASN A 597 -26.31 25.99 -20.74
CA ASN A 597 -27.45 25.27 -20.15
C ASN A 597 -27.26 23.76 -20.30
N ILE A 598 -26.81 23.30 -21.48
CA ILE A 598 -26.46 21.90 -21.75
C ILE A 598 -25.32 21.44 -20.82
N GLU A 599 -24.26 22.24 -20.69
CA GLU A 599 -23.15 21.97 -19.76
C GLU A 599 -23.60 21.87 -18.29
N LEU A 600 -24.51 22.76 -17.86
CA LEU A 600 -25.08 22.75 -16.52
C LEU A 600 -26.00 21.54 -16.28
N GLU A 601 -26.76 21.10 -17.28
CA GLU A 601 -27.60 19.90 -17.16
C GLU A 601 -26.79 18.61 -17.09
N ILE A 602 -25.71 18.51 -17.87
CA ILE A 602 -24.76 17.38 -17.76
C ILE A 602 -24.13 17.36 -16.38
N LYS A 603 -23.65 18.51 -15.87
CA LYS A 603 -23.10 18.60 -14.51
C LYS A 603 -24.11 18.33 -13.40
N ARG A 604 -25.40 18.63 -13.61
CA ARG A 604 -26.51 18.25 -12.71
C ARG A 604 -26.75 16.75 -12.69
N MET A 605 -26.59 16.08 -13.84
CA MET A 605 -26.69 14.63 -13.98
C MET A 605 -25.50 13.93 -13.32
N GLU A 606 -24.26 14.33 -13.61
CA GLU A 606 -23.03 13.85 -12.96
C GLU A 606 -23.11 14.02 -11.43
N ALA A 607 -23.57 15.18 -10.96
CA ALA A 607 -23.76 15.47 -9.53
C ALA A 607 -24.97 14.76 -8.89
N ARG A 608 -25.83 14.10 -9.68
CA ARG A 608 -26.90 13.20 -9.20
C ARG A 608 -26.40 11.76 -9.13
N GLU A 609 -25.75 11.32 -10.20
CA GLU A 609 -25.12 10.00 -10.33
C GLU A 609 -24.07 9.75 -9.25
N THR A 610 -23.09 10.65 -9.09
CA THR A 610 -22.04 10.52 -8.07
C THR A 610 -22.58 10.45 -6.64
N ARG A 611 -23.72 11.09 -6.36
CA ARG A 611 -24.42 10.95 -5.07
C ARG A 611 -25.06 9.58 -4.92
N GLU A 612 -25.67 9.04 -5.97
CA GLU A 612 -26.30 7.71 -5.90
C GLU A 612 -25.25 6.60 -5.86
N LEU A 613 -24.17 6.72 -6.61
CA LEU A 613 -22.99 5.84 -6.49
C LEU A 613 -22.42 5.89 -5.07
N LEU A 614 -22.30 7.08 -4.46
CA LEU A 614 -21.87 7.20 -3.06
C LEU A 614 -22.86 6.53 -2.10
N ASN A 615 -24.18 6.73 -2.28
CA ASN A 615 -25.21 6.04 -1.48
C ASN A 615 -25.11 4.51 -1.58
N ILE A 616 -24.75 3.99 -2.76
CA ILE A 616 -24.58 2.56 -3.01
C ILE A 616 -23.29 2.03 -2.40
N VAL A 617 -22.15 2.73 -2.59
CA VAL A 617 -20.80 2.24 -2.25
C VAL A 617 -20.39 2.53 -0.81
N GLN A 618 -20.88 3.60 -0.18
CA GLN A 618 -20.60 3.93 1.23
C GLN A 618 -20.76 2.75 2.22
N PRO A 619 -21.77 1.86 2.10
CA PRO A 619 -21.90 0.69 2.98
C PRO A 619 -21.12 -0.58 2.56
N TYR A 620 -20.37 -0.59 1.44
CA TYR A 620 -19.55 -1.73 1.01
C TYR A 620 -18.13 -1.73 1.59
N LEU A 621 -17.50 -2.90 1.54
CA LEU A 621 -16.04 -3.01 1.64
C LEU A 621 -15.40 -2.75 0.25
N PRO A 622 -14.40 -1.86 0.11
CA PRO A 622 -13.91 -1.41 -1.21
C PRO A 622 -13.45 -2.52 -2.16
N GLN A 623 -12.72 -3.52 -1.66
CA GLN A 623 -12.17 -4.63 -2.47
C GLN A 623 -13.30 -5.44 -3.13
N ILE A 624 -14.26 -5.89 -2.32
CA ILE A 624 -15.37 -6.76 -2.73
C ILE A 624 -16.28 -6.05 -3.74
N TYR A 625 -16.57 -4.77 -3.49
CA TYR A 625 -17.35 -3.95 -4.43
C TYR A 625 -16.69 -3.87 -5.81
N VAL A 626 -15.39 -3.58 -5.87
CA VAL A 626 -14.65 -3.45 -7.13
C VAL A 626 -14.61 -4.77 -7.90
N GLU A 627 -14.47 -5.90 -7.21
CA GLU A 627 -14.30 -7.22 -7.83
C GLU A 627 -15.60 -7.89 -8.29
N THR A 628 -16.74 -7.70 -7.60
CA THR A 628 -17.99 -8.42 -7.95
C THR A 628 -19.18 -7.56 -8.35
N ASP A 629 -19.28 -6.31 -7.88
CA ASP A 629 -20.53 -5.51 -7.94
C ASP A 629 -20.38 -4.22 -8.76
N SER A 630 -19.16 -3.89 -9.19
CA SER A 630 -18.81 -2.67 -9.93
C SER A 630 -19.46 -2.58 -11.31
N ASP A 631 -19.43 -3.66 -12.10
CA ASP A 631 -20.12 -3.73 -13.41
C ASP A 631 -21.64 -3.58 -13.27
N ALA A 632 -22.25 -4.22 -12.25
CA ALA A 632 -23.70 -4.17 -12.05
C ALA A 632 -24.20 -2.78 -11.64
N THR A 633 -23.47 -2.11 -10.77
CA THR A 633 -23.75 -0.72 -10.39
C THR A 633 -23.43 0.26 -11.53
N SER A 634 -22.40 0.01 -12.34
CA SER A 634 -22.10 0.81 -13.54
C SER A 634 -23.15 0.65 -14.64
N CYS A 635 -23.70 -0.56 -14.81
CA CYS A 635 -24.82 -0.87 -15.70
C CYS A 635 -26.10 -0.14 -15.27
N TYR A 636 -26.42 -0.17 -13.97
CA TYR A 636 -27.55 0.58 -13.42
C TYR A 636 -27.46 2.09 -13.70
N LEU A 637 -26.30 2.69 -13.40
CA LEU A 637 -26.09 4.12 -13.62
C LEU A 637 -26.04 4.47 -15.11
N PHE A 638 -25.48 3.61 -15.96
CA PHE A 638 -25.51 3.76 -17.43
C PHE A 638 -26.92 3.95 -17.98
N PHE A 639 -27.89 3.14 -17.56
CA PHE A 639 -29.28 3.31 -18.00
C PHE A 639 -29.89 4.63 -17.50
N GLN A 640 -29.53 5.10 -16.29
CA GLN A 640 -29.94 6.42 -15.81
C GLN A 640 -29.31 7.57 -16.59
N ARG A 641 -28.01 7.48 -16.92
CA ARG A 641 -27.30 8.48 -17.75
C ARG A 641 -27.91 8.56 -19.14
N LEU A 642 -28.16 7.41 -19.79
CA LEU A 642 -28.67 7.37 -21.16
C LEU A 642 -30.11 7.90 -21.24
N ALA A 643 -30.97 7.56 -20.27
CA ALA A 643 -32.30 8.17 -20.13
C ALA A 643 -32.21 9.70 -20.01
N TYR A 644 -31.35 10.21 -19.12
CA TYR A 644 -31.22 11.67 -18.94
C TYR A 644 -30.70 12.37 -20.19
N LYS A 645 -29.74 11.77 -20.91
CA LYS A 645 -29.21 12.30 -22.16
C LYS A 645 -30.28 12.32 -23.27
N ALA A 646 -31.14 11.30 -23.35
CA ALA A 646 -32.28 11.25 -24.27
C ALA A 646 -33.37 12.29 -23.93
N ASP A 647 -33.74 12.44 -22.66
CA ASP A 647 -34.66 13.49 -22.19
C ASP A 647 -34.11 14.90 -22.47
N LEU A 648 -32.80 15.09 -22.25
CA LEU A 648 -32.11 16.35 -22.49
C LEU A 648 -32.13 16.73 -23.98
N ILE A 649 -31.80 15.81 -24.88
CA ILE A 649 -31.93 16.01 -26.33
C ILE A 649 -33.38 16.41 -26.68
N THR A 650 -34.35 15.62 -26.24
CA THR A 650 -35.79 15.85 -26.50
C THR A 650 -36.25 17.24 -26.02
N THR A 651 -35.75 17.67 -24.86
CA THR A 651 -36.05 18.98 -24.26
C THR A 651 -35.43 20.14 -25.05
N ILE A 652 -34.14 20.04 -25.40
CA ILE A 652 -33.43 21.09 -26.15
C ILE A 652 -34.02 21.24 -27.55
N VAL A 653 -34.25 20.12 -28.25
CA VAL A 653 -34.83 20.10 -29.60
C VAL A 653 -36.25 20.68 -29.60
N SER A 654 -37.04 20.43 -28.54
CA SER A 654 -38.35 21.08 -28.35
C SER A 654 -38.23 22.59 -28.18
N GLN A 655 -37.23 23.07 -27.42
CA GLN A 655 -37.01 24.50 -27.18
C GLN A 655 -36.51 25.24 -28.43
N ASN A 656 -35.54 24.67 -29.17
CA ASN A 656 -35.02 25.26 -30.41
C ASN A 656 -36.10 25.46 -31.47
N ASN A 657 -37.06 24.53 -31.55
CA ASN A 657 -38.14 24.55 -32.54
C ASN A 657 -39.43 25.23 -32.03
N GLY A 658 -39.44 25.82 -30.83
CA GLY A 658 -40.60 26.50 -30.26
C GLY A 658 -41.80 25.58 -29.98
N LEU A 659 -41.56 24.27 -29.79
CA LEU A 659 -42.62 23.30 -29.54
C LEU A 659 -43.14 23.39 -28.09
N PRO A 660 -44.47 23.33 -27.87
CA PRO A 660 -45.51 22.99 -28.83
C PRO A 660 -46.10 24.17 -29.61
N ASP A 661 -45.76 25.42 -29.27
CA ASP A 661 -46.49 26.60 -29.74
C ASP A 661 -46.42 26.78 -31.26
N SER A 662 -45.28 26.43 -31.89
CA SER A 662 -45.08 26.38 -33.35
C SER A 662 -46.13 25.54 -34.10
N LEU A 663 -46.73 24.52 -33.46
CA LEU A 663 -47.77 23.67 -34.07
C LEU A 663 -49.13 24.37 -34.22
N ASN A 664 -49.30 25.58 -33.65
CA ASN A 664 -50.51 26.38 -33.81
C ASN A 664 -50.44 27.38 -34.98
N GLY A 665 -49.27 27.50 -35.63
CA GLY A 665 -49.00 28.46 -36.70
C GLY A 665 -48.77 27.80 -38.07
N SER A 666 -47.93 28.42 -38.89
CA SER A 666 -47.40 27.85 -40.12
C SER A 666 -46.34 26.79 -39.81
N VAL A 667 -46.58 25.55 -40.24
CA VAL A 667 -45.70 24.41 -39.93
C VAL A 667 -44.85 24.03 -41.14
N SER A 668 -43.55 23.81 -40.90
CA SER A 668 -42.57 23.38 -41.90
C SER A 668 -42.33 21.87 -41.90
N ASP A 669 -41.81 21.34 -43.01
CA ASP A 669 -41.40 19.93 -43.19
C ASP A 669 -40.50 19.42 -42.04
N ALA A 670 -39.44 20.18 -41.73
CA ALA A 670 -38.52 19.89 -40.63
C ALA A 670 -39.22 19.69 -39.28
N LEU A 671 -40.32 20.41 -39.01
CA LEU A 671 -41.02 20.30 -37.73
C LEU A 671 -41.76 18.95 -37.58
N VAL A 672 -42.13 18.31 -38.70
CA VAL A 672 -42.68 16.95 -38.70
C VAL A 672 -41.59 15.93 -38.34
N GLY A 673 -40.39 16.07 -38.94
CA GLY A 673 -39.22 15.24 -38.63
C GLY A 673 -38.74 15.40 -37.18
N VAL A 674 -38.75 16.62 -36.65
CA VAL A 674 -38.50 16.92 -35.23
C VAL A 674 -39.48 16.20 -34.31
N CYS A 675 -40.78 16.18 -34.64
CA CYS A 675 -41.77 15.49 -33.81
C CYS A 675 -41.59 13.97 -33.84
N ASP A 676 -41.32 13.37 -35.00
CA ASP A 676 -41.00 11.93 -35.14
C ASP A 676 -39.74 11.54 -34.35
N MET A 677 -38.68 12.34 -34.45
CA MET A 677 -37.48 12.17 -33.61
C MET A 677 -37.82 12.17 -32.12
N ARG A 678 -38.56 13.17 -31.63
CA ARG A 678 -38.90 13.30 -30.21
C ARG A 678 -39.62 12.04 -29.70
N GLY A 679 -40.54 11.47 -30.48
CA GLY A 679 -41.16 10.18 -30.19
C GLY A 679 -40.14 9.05 -30.02
N ARG A 680 -39.26 8.86 -31.01
CA ARG A 680 -38.24 7.79 -31.00
C ARG A 680 -37.21 7.92 -29.88
N ILE A 681 -36.76 9.15 -29.59
CA ILE A 681 -35.81 9.41 -28.49
C ILE A 681 -36.48 9.21 -27.14
N SER A 682 -37.75 9.61 -27.00
CA SER A 682 -38.48 9.38 -25.76
C SER A 682 -38.79 7.89 -25.52
N ALA A 683 -39.03 7.10 -26.58
CA ALA A 683 -39.16 5.65 -26.47
C ALA A 683 -37.87 5.01 -25.91
N LEU A 684 -36.70 5.42 -26.40
CA LEU A 684 -35.41 5.01 -25.85
C LEU A 684 -35.24 5.43 -24.37
N SER A 685 -35.61 6.67 -24.04
CA SER A 685 -35.55 7.17 -22.66
C SER A 685 -36.40 6.33 -21.70
N THR A 686 -37.66 6.08 -22.05
CA THR A 686 -38.58 5.21 -21.31
C THR A 686 -38.01 3.80 -21.15
N LEU A 687 -37.46 3.21 -22.22
CA LEU A 687 -36.86 1.87 -22.16
C LEU A 687 -35.70 1.82 -21.16
N CYS A 688 -34.82 2.83 -21.16
CA CYS A 688 -33.72 2.95 -20.20
C CYS A 688 -34.22 3.17 -18.77
N LYS A 689 -35.28 3.96 -18.56
CA LYS A 689 -35.94 4.12 -17.25
C LYS A 689 -36.52 2.80 -16.73
N ARG A 690 -37.13 1.99 -17.60
CA ARG A 690 -37.62 0.64 -17.27
C ARG A 690 -36.49 -0.28 -16.81
N PHE A 691 -35.34 -0.31 -17.51
CA PHE A 691 -34.15 -1.03 -17.05
C PHE A 691 -33.70 -0.57 -15.65
N ALA A 692 -33.59 0.74 -15.43
CA ALA A 692 -33.22 1.30 -14.14
C ALA A 692 -34.25 0.97 -13.03
N ALA A 693 -35.54 0.94 -13.33
CA ALA A 693 -36.60 0.59 -12.39
C ALA A 693 -36.55 -0.88 -11.95
N VAL A 694 -36.26 -1.80 -12.89
CA VAL A 694 -36.00 -3.22 -12.58
C VAL A 694 -34.73 -3.37 -11.76
N MET A 695 -33.60 -2.85 -12.23
CA MET A 695 -32.29 -2.98 -11.55
C MET A 695 -32.26 -2.36 -10.14
N ARG A 696 -33.10 -1.37 -9.85
CA ARG A 696 -33.24 -0.78 -8.50
C ARG A 696 -33.98 -1.70 -7.52
N ARG A 697 -34.66 -2.76 -7.97
CA ARG A 697 -35.64 -3.52 -7.17
C ARG A 697 -35.64 -5.04 -7.37
N CYS A 698 -34.89 -5.56 -8.35
CA CYS A 698 -34.69 -6.99 -8.54
C CYS A 698 -33.83 -7.61 -7.42
N ASP A 699 -33.76 -8.93 -7.43
CA ASP A 699 -32.87 -9.71 -6.56
C ASP A 699 -31.39 -9.55 -6.96
N VAL A 700 -30.49 -10.02 -6.07
CA VAL A 700 -29.04 -9.89 -6.21
C VAL A 700 -28.50 -10.66 -7.42
N GLU A 701 -29.03 -11.85 -7.71
CA GLU A 701 -28.55 -12.69 -8.83
C GLU A 701 -28.91 -12.04 -10.17
N SER A 702 -30.16 -11.60 -10.32
CA SER A 702 -30.62 -10.85 -11.50
C SER A 702 -29.86 -9.54 -11.68
N PHE A 703 -29.60 -8.79 -10.60
CA PHE A 703 -28.83 -7.55 -10.66
C PHE A 703 -27.41 -7.78 -11.19
N LEU A 704 -26.69 -8.77 -10.64
CA LEU A 704 -25.35 -9.13 -11.09
C LEU A 704 -25.34 -9.71 -12.51
N ASN A 705 -26.37 -10.47 -12.90
CA ASN A 705 -26.48 -11.05 -14.23
C ASN A 705 -26.72 -9.98 -15.32
N ILE A 706 -27.62 -9.02 -15.07
CA ILE A 706 -27.81 -7.84 -15.94
C ILE A 706 -26.54 -6.98 -15.96
N GLY A 707 -25.81 -6.92 -14.83
CA GLY A 707 -24.54 -6.20 -14.73
C GLY A 707 -23.48 -6.61 -15.73
N ARG A 708 -23.38 -7.91 -16.06
CA ARG A 708 -22.41 -8.44 -17.03
C ARG A 708 -22.55 -7.86 -18.44
N LEU A 709 -23.73 -7.33 -18.79
CA LEU A 709 -23.98 -6.65 -20.07
C LEU A 709 -23.22 -5.31 -20.19
N TYR A 710 -22.74 -4.73 -19.07
CA TYR A 710 -22.17 -3.37 -19.05
C TYR A 710 -21.09 -3.16 -20.10
N GLN A 711 -20.16 -4.11 -20.22
CA GLN A 711 -19.03 -4.04 -21.15
C GLN A 711 -19.47 -4.08 -22.62
N GLU A 712 -20.62 -4.69 -22.94
CA GLU A 712 -21.19 -4.72 -24.29
C GLU A 712 -21.97 -3.45 -24.63
N ILE A 713 -22.71 -2.89 -23.65
CA ILE A 713 -23.60 -1.73 -23.86
C ILE A 713 -22.91 -0.37 -23.65
N ALA A 714 -21.85 -0.29 -22.83
CA ALA A 714 -21.13 0.96 -22.53
C ALA A 714 -20.66 1.76 -23.78
N PRO A 715 -20.18 1.14 -24.88
CA PRO A 715 -19.84 1.87 -26.11
C PRO A 715 -21.03 2.60 -26.75
N MET A 716 -22.27 2.19 -26.47
CA MET A 716 -23.48 2.75 -27.06
C MET A 716 -23.79 4.15 -26.53
N GLU A 717 -23.36 4.47 -25.30
CA GLU A 717 -23.52 5.80 -24.69
C GLU A 717 -22.75 6.88 -25.46
N LYS A 718 -21.55 6.56 -25.97
CA LYS A 718 -20.72 7.47 -26.78
C LYS A 718 -21.42 7.96 -28.06
N ARG A 719 -22.37 7.18 -28.61
CA ARG A 719 -23.20 7.60 -29.75
C ARG A 719 -24.15 8.73 -29.35
N LEU A 720 -24.75 8.64 -28.16
CA LEU A 720 -25.68 9.67 -27.69
C LEU A 720 -24.94 10.93 -27.20
N ASP A 721 -23.76 10.76 -26.59
CA ASP A 721 -22.89 11.88 -26.23
C ASP A 721 -22.44 12.71 -27.44
N MET A 722 -22.14 12.08 -28.58
CA MET A 722 -21.87 12.79 -29.84
C MET A 722 -23.03 13.72 -30.23
N HIS A 723 -24.28 13.26 -30.11
CA HIS A 723 -25.47 14.05 -30.43
C HIS A 723 -25.71 15.19 -29.42
N VAL A 724 -25.40 14.98 -28.13
CA VAL A 724 -25.40 16.05 -27.11
C VAL A 724 -24.30 17.09 -27.37
N ASP A 725 -23.12 16.67 -27.85
CA ASP A 725 -22.02 17.56 -28.20
C ASP A 725 -22.31 18.39 -29.47
N LEU A 726 -23.01 17.81 -30.45
CA LEU A 726 -23.51 18.54 -31.63
C LEU A 726 -24.57 19.59 -31.23
N LEU A 727 -25.48 19.27 -30.30
CA LEU A 727 -26.41 20.26 -29.72
C LEU A 727 -25.67 21.38 -28.98
N ARG A 728 -24.56 21.09 -28.28
CA ARG A 728 -23.73 22.11 -27.62
C ARG A 728 -23.05 23.05 -28.62
N ARG A 729 -22.87 22.63 -29.87
CA ARG A 729 -22.22 23.40 -30.96
C ARG A 729 -23.19 24.09 -31.91
N ASP A 730 -24.50 23.84 -31.78
CA ASP A 730 -25.53 24.26 -32.75
C ASP A 730 -25.38 23.56 -34.13
N GLU A 731 -24.78 22.36 -34.14
CA GLU A 731 -24.46 21.54 -35.33
C GLU A 731 -25.30 20.24 -35.39
N PHE A 732 -26.44 20.20 -34.70
CA PHE A 732 -27.24 18.99 -34.50
C PHE A 732 -27.85 18.42 -35.80
N ARG A 733 -27.83 17.09 -35.94
CA ARG A 733 -28.20 16.38 -37.17
C ARG A 733 -29.31 15.38 -36.92
N GLU A 734 -30.51 15.78 -37.31
CA GLU A 734 -31.74 15.11 -36.92
C GLU A 734 -31.83 13.66 -37.40
N MET A 735 -31.58 13.43 -38.68
CA MET A 735 -31.65 12.11 -39.31
C MET A 735 -30.55 11.15 -38.83
N GLU A 736 -29.37 11.66 -38.48
CA GLU A 736 -28.27 10.86 -37.92
C GLU A 736 -28.61 10.42 -36.49
N CYS A 737 -29.13 11.34 -35.67
CA CYS A 737 -29.61 11.03 -34.32
C CYS A 737 -30.73 9.98 -34.33
N VAL A 738 -31.73 10.13 -35.20
CA VAL A 738 -32.80 9.13 -35.37
C VAL A 738 -32.23 7.77 -35.78
N SER A 739 -31.26 7.74 -36.71
CA SER A 739 -30.64 6.49 -37.17
C SER A 739 -29.96 5.74 -36.03
N ASP A 740 -29.19 6.42 -35.17
CA ASP A 740 -28.50 5.78 -34.05
C ASP A 740 -29.43 5.39 -32.91
N VAL A 741 -30.43 6.22 -32.59
CA VAL A 741 -31.45 5.95 -31.58
C VAL A 741 -32.26 4.70 -31.92
N VAL A 742 -32.68 4.52 -33.18
CA VAL A 742 -33.39 3.31 -33.62
C VAL A 742 -32.52 2.05 -33.46
N LYS A 743 -31.22 2.12 -33.75
CA LYS A 743 -30.27 1.00 -33.53
C LYS A 743 -30.13 0.67 -32.05
N ILE A 744 -29.98 1.69 -31.20
CA ILE A 744 -29.87 1.52 -29.74
C ILE A 744 -31.15 0.89 -29.17
N THR A 745 -32.32 1.42 -29.54
CA THR A 745 -33.63 0.94 -29.07
C THR A 745 -33.83 -0.52 -29.44
N ALA A 746 -33.61 -0.91 -30.71
CA ALA A 746 -33.77 -2.30 -31.15
C ALA A 746 -32.79 -3.28 -30.46
N GLN A 747 -31.59 -2.83 -30.07
CA GLN A 747 -30.67 -3.64 -29.26
C GLN A 747 -31.17 -3.79 -27.82
N PHE A 748 -31.77 -2.74 -27.24
CA PHE A 748 -32.29 -2.73 -25.87
C PHE A 748 -33.66 -3.41 -25.73
N ASP A 749 -34.50 -3.41 -26.76
CA ASP A 749 -35.78 -4.14 -26.76
C ASP A 749 -35.53 -5.65 -26.64
N HIS A 750 -34.56 -6.19 -27.39
CA HIS A 750 -34.17 -7.59 -27.30
C HIS A 750 -33.61 -7.98 -25.91
N LEU A 751 -32.86 -7.06 -25.27
CA LEU A 751 -32.44 -7.22 -23.88
C LEU A 751 -33.63 -7.15 -22.92
N ALA A 752 -34.62 -6.28 -23.16
CA ALA A 752 -35.81 -6.17 -22.32
C ALA A 752 -36.70 -7.42 -22.41
N GLU A 753 -36.90 -7.98 -23.61
CA GLU A 753 -37.56 -9.28 -23.83
C GLU A 753 -36.88 -10.41 -23.03
N THR A 754 -35.55 -10.38 -22.95
CA THR A 754 -34.74 -11.38 -22.25
C THR A 754 -34.79 -11.21 -20.72
N TYR A 755 -34.61 -9.99 -20.22
CA TYR A 755 -34.33 -9.72 -18.80
C TYR A 755 -35.51 -9.17 -17.97
N PHE A 756 -36.63 -8.74 -18.58
CA PHE A 756 -37.81 -8.28 -17.82
C PHE A 756 -38.77 -9.41 -17.43
N SER A 757 -38.50 -10.65 -17.86
CA SER A 757 -39.35 -11.80 -17.54
C SER A 757 -39.41 -12.05 -16.02
N GLY A 758 -40.63 -12.01 -15.46
CA GLY A 758 -40.88 -12.19 -14.02
C GLY A 758 -40.92 -10.92 -13.16
N PHE A 759 -40.70 -9.73 -13.72
CA PHE A 759 -40.71 -8.47 -12.97
C PHE A 759 -41.85 -7.52 -13.38
N ASP A 760 -42.60 -7.02 -12.38
CA ASP A 760 -43.53 -5.87 -12.54
C ASP A 760 -42.96 -4.57 -11.93
N TYR A 761 -41.66 -4.54 -11.63
CA TYR A 761 -40.99 -3.35 -11.07
C TYR A 761 -40.88 -2.17 -12.05
N ASP A 762 -41.02 -2.43 -13.36
CA ASP A 762 -41.05 -1.41 -14.41
C ASP A 762 -42.43 -0.77 -14.62
N LEU A 763 -43.47 -1.24 -13.92
CA LEU A 763 -44.88 -0.94 -14.25
C LEU A 763 -45.17 0.56 -14.42
N GLY A 764 -44.70 1.42 -13.50
CA GLY A 764 -44.92 2.86 -13.60
C GLY A 764 -44.27 3.48 -14.84
N GLU A 765 -43.01 3.14 -15.12
CA GLU A 765 -42.29 3.61 -16.32
C GLU A 765 -42.89 3.05 -17.61
N ARG A 766 -43.41 1.82 -17.57
CA ARG A 766 -44.13 1.15 -18.66
C ARG A 766 -45.47 1.83 -18.95
N GLU A 767 -46.22 2.18 -17.92
CA GLU A 767 -47.49 2.93 -18.01
C GLU A 767 -47.26 4.39 -18.48
N LEU A 768 -46.24 5.06 -17.96
CA LEU A 768 -45.81 6.39 -18.43
C LEU A 768 -45.42 6.34 -19.91
N GLY A 769 -44.71 5.29 -20.34
CA GLY A 769 -44.33 5.07 -21.73
C GLY A 769 -45.49 5.16 -22.72
N TYR A 770 -46.62 4.49 -22.44
CA TYR A 770 -47.82 4.56 -23.30
C TYR A 770 -48.40 5.98 -23.37
N LEU A 771 -48.38 6.73 -22.27
CA LEU A 771 -48.89 8.10 -22.22
C LEU A 771 -47.95 9.12 -22.89
N VAL A 772 -46.64 8.89 -22.82
CA VAL A 772 -45.64 9.75 -23.47
C VAL A 772 -45.62 9.50 -24.99
N SER A 773 -45.78 8.25 -25.45
CA SER A 773 -46.04 7.98 -26.88
C SER A 773 -47.33 8.70 -27.30
N PHE A 774 -48.44 8.46 -26.61
CA PHE A 774 -49.73 9.12 -26.85
C PHE A 774 -49.63 10.66 -26.90
N ASP A 775 -48.85 11.30 -26.03
CA ASP A 775 -48.60 12.74 -26.08
C ASP A 775 -47.79 13.17 -27.32
N LEU A 776 -46.69 12.49 -27.63
CA LEU A 776 -45.78 12.85 -28.70
C LEU A 776 -46.32 12.51 -30.10
N ASP A 777 -47.04 11.40 -30.24
CA ASP A 777 -47.72 11.01 -31.47
C ASP A 777 -48.80 12.05 -31.87
N LEU A 778 -49.45 12.69 -30.89
CA LEU A 778 -50.33 13.84 -31.14
C LEU A 778 -49.58 15.09 -31.65
N ASP A 779 -48.29 15.29 -31.31
CA ASP A 779 -47.47 16.34 -31.93
C ASP A 779 -47.15 16.01 -33.40
N ILE A 780 -46.92 14.73 -33.75
CA ILE A 780 -46.67 14.29 -35.14
C ILE A 780 -47.94 14.45 -35.99
N PHE A 781 -49.10 14.10 -35.45
CA PHE A 781 -50.40 14.34 -36.10
C PHE A 781 -50.63 15.84 -36.34
N ALA A 782 -50.47 16.68 -35.32
CA ALA A 782 -50.63 18.12 -35.45
C ALA A 782 -49.63 18.74 -36.45
N ALA A 783 -48.37 18.28 -36.45
CA ALA A 783 -47.34 18.74 -37.37
C ALA A 783 -47.66 18.37 -38.83
N SER A 784 -47.99 17.11 -39.12
CA SER A 784 -48.26 16.65 -40.50
C SER A 784 -49.53 17.27 -41.11
N ILE A 785 -50.60 17.41 -40.32
CA ILE A 785 -51.83 18.12 -40.73
C ILE A 785 -51.56 19.63 -40.88
N GLY A 786 -50.85 20.25 -39.94
CA GLY A 786 -50.48 21.66 -39.98
C GLY A 786 -49.58 22.01 -41.17
N MET A 787 -48.61 21.14 -41.48
CA MET A 787 -47.73 21.27 -42.65
C MET A 787 -48.55 21.22 -43.93
N THR A 788 -49.44 20.23 -44.06
CA THR A 788 -50.29 20.08 -45.25
C THR A 788 -51.21 21.29 -45.44
N LYS A 789 -51.83 21.79 -44.36
CA LYS A 789 -52.61 23.04 -44.38
C LYS A 789 -51.74 24.23 -44.81
N THR A 790 -50.51 24.34 -44.29
CA THR A 790 -49.57 25.43 -44.60
C THR A 790 -49.17 25.42 -46.08
N SER A 791 -48.69 24.29 -46.61
CA SER A 791 -48.28 24.17 -48.01
C SER A 791 -49.41 24.48 -49.00
N ILE A 792 -50.64 24.02 -48.72
CA ILE A 792 -51.81 24.34 -49.55
C ILE A 792 -52.13 25.85 -49.47
N THR A 793 -52.09 26.45 -48.28
CA THR A 793 -52.31 27.90 -48.09
C THR A 793 -51.30 28.72 -48.89
N THR A 794 -50.00 28.37 -48.81
CA THR A 794 -48.92 29.08 -49.52
C THR A 794 -48.94 28.89 -51.04
N LEU A 795 -49.67 27.90 -51.56
CA LEU A 795 -49.86 27.72 -53.00
C LEU A 795 -51.08 28.49 -53.52
N ILE A 796 -52.15 28.59 -52.73
CA ILE A 796 -53.36 29.36 -53.09
C ILE A 796 -53.10 30.88 -53.01
N GLN A 797 -52.14 31.30 -52.17
CA GLN A 797 -51.66 32.70 -52.08
C GLN A 797 -50.63 33.08 -53.17
N ASP A 798 -50.36 32.19 -54.12
CA ASP A 798 -49.37 32.39 -55.20
C ASP A 798 -50.10 32.79 -56.49
N ASP A 799 -50.01 34.08 -56.86
CA ASP A 799 -50.78 34.71 -57.96
C ASP A 799 -50.61 34.04 -59.34
N GLU A 800 -49.58 33.22 -59.55
CA GLU A 800 -49.41 32.44 -60.79
C GLU A 800 -50.23 31.13 -60.83
N THR A 801 -50.91 30.76 -59.74
CA THR A 801 -51.61 29.46 -59.62
C THR A 801 -53.05 29.53 -60.14
N VAL A 802 -53.34 28.75 -61.19
CA VAL A 802 -54.71 28.57 -61.69
C VAL A 802 -55.49 27.63 -60.76
N LEU A 803 -56.62 28.09 -60.21
CA LEU A 803 -57.46 27.31 -59.29
C LEU A 803 -58.64 26.63 -60.03
N ASP A 804 -58.71 25.30 -59.94
CA ASP A 804 -59.87 24.49 -60.34
C ASP A 804 -60.54 23.91 -59.09
N LEU A 805 -61.57 24.62 -58.62
CA LEU A 805 -62.31 24.25 -57.42
C LEU A 805 -63.42 23.23 -57.67
N GLY A 806 -63.67 22.82 -58.92
CA GLY A 806 -64.73 21.85 -59.26
C GLY A 806 -66.16 22.25 -58.88
N GLY A 807 -66.40 23.51 -58.51
CA GLY A 807 -67.69 24.00 -57.99
C GLY A 807 -67.84 23.94 -56.46
N PHE A 808 -66.81 23.52 -55.73
CA PHE A 808 -66.77 23.49 -54.26
C PHE A 808 -66.16 24.78 -53.67
N ASP A 809 -66.51 25.08 -52.43
CA ASP A 809 -65.81 26.11 -51.63
C ASP A 809 -64.64 25.46 -50.87
N ILE A 810 -63.45 26.06 -51.00
CA ILE A 810 -62.22 25.54 -50.40
C ILE A 810 -62.15 25.79 -48.89
N ASP A 811 -62.80 26.85 -48.40
CA ASP A 811 -62.88 27.12 -46.96
C ASP A 811 -63.87 26.16 -46.28
N ALA A 812 -65.03 25.88 -46.87
CA ALA A 812 -65.99 24.90 -46.36
C ALA A 812 -65.50 23.43 -46.44
N GLU A 813 -64.92 23.00 -47.57
CA GLU A 813 -64.63 21.58 -47.84
C GLU A 813 -63.20 21.12 -47.46
N LEU A 814 -62.27 22.05 -47.25
CA LEU A 814 -60.86 21.72 -46.96
C LEU A 814 -60.31 22.45 -45.72
N PHE A 815 -60.27 23.79 -45.70
CA PHE A 815 -59.64 24.52 -44.60
C PHE A 815 -60.43 24.48 -43.28
N GLY A 816 -61.76 24.60 -43.33
CA GLY A 816 -62.63 24.46 -42.17
C GLY A 816 -62.58 23.07 -41.52
N PRO A 817 -62.64 21.96 -42.28
CA PRO A 817 -62.37 20.61 -41.78
C PRO A 817 -60.98 20.44 -41.17
N LEU A 818 -59.91 20.86 -41.87
CA LEU A 818 -58.53 20.80 -41.34
C LEU A 818 -58.38 21.59 -40.04
N GLN A 819 -59.00 22.78 -39.96
CA GLN A 819 -58.99 23.59 -38.74
C GLN A 819 -59.77 22.91 -37.60
N ARG A 820 -60.92 22.28 -37.87
CA ARG A 820 -61.67 21.52 -36.87
C ARG A 820 -60.84 20.37 -36.29
N LEU A 821 -60.10 19.61 -37.10
CA LEU A 821 -59.16 18.60 -36.61
C LEU A 821 -58.03 19.23 -35.77
N LEU A 822 -57.49 20.36 -36.22
CA LEU A 822 -56.46 21.14 -35.51
C LEU A 822 -56.96 21.81 -34.21
N ASP A 823 -58.26 21.89 -33.98
CA ASP A 823 -58.83 22.34 -32.70
C ASP A 823 -59.29 21.16 -31.82
N GLN A 824 -59.72 20.05 -32.41
CA GLN A 824 -60.06 18.81 -31.69
C GLN A 824 -58.84 18.14 -31.05
N TYR A 825 -57.68 18.09 -31.73
CA TYR A 825 -56.47 17.47 -31.14
C TYR A 825 -56.02 18.20 -29.87
N LYS A 826 -56.27 19.51 -29.73
CA LYS A 826 -55.92 20.29 -28.54
C LYS A 826 -56.63 19.77 -27.28
N GLY A 827 -57.84 19.21 -27.43
CA GLY A 827 -58.54 18.50 -26.37
C GLY A 827 -57.79 17.24 -25.92
N ALA A 828 -57.34 16.42 -26.88
CA ALA A 828 -56.54 15.22 -26.61
C ALA A 828 -55.17 15.58 -26.01
N LYS A 829 -54.51 16.62 -26.51
CA LYS A 829 -53.19 17.11 -26.07
C LYS A 829 -53.23 17.80 -24.69
N ALA A 830 -54.38 18.35 -24.29
CA ALA A 830 -54.60 18.84 -22.93
C ALA A 830 -54.93 17.73 -21.92
N LEU A 831 -55.30 16.54 -22.41
CA LEU A 831 -55.68 15.36 -21.64
C LEU A 831 -54.47 14.44 -21.45
N SER A 832 -53.70 14.20 -22.52
CA SER A 832 -52.40 13.50 -22.50
C SER A 832 -51.45 14.10 -21.46
N LYS A 833 -51.24 15.43 -21.47
CA LYS A 833 -50.38 16.12 -20.49
C LYS A 833 -50.82 15.99 -19.04
N LYS A 834 -52.14 15.89 -18.78
CA LYS A 834 -52.68 15.65 -17.42
C LYS A 834 -52.43 14.22 -16.96
N LEU A 835 -52.64 13.24 -17.85
CA LEU A 835 -52.39 11.83 -17.58
C LEU A 835 -50.88 11.57 -17.37
N THR A 836 -50.04 12.07 -18.29
CA THR A 836 -48.57 11.94 -18.25
C THR A 836 -48.03 12.50 -16.94
N LYS A 837 -48.36 13.76 -16.61
CA LYS A 837 -47.94 14.37 -15.35
C LYS A 837 -48.43 13.58 -14.13
N ARG A 838 -49.68 13.09 -14.15
CA ARG A 838 -50.20 12.29 -13.04
C ARG A 838 -49.36 11.03 -12.80
N LEU A 839 -48.78 10.43 -13.84
CA LEU A 839 -47.87 9.30 -13.66
C LEU A 839 -46.45 9.71 -13.26
N GLU A 840 -45.93 10.83 -13.77
CA GLU A 840 -44.67 11.41 -13.28
C GLU A 840 -44.73 11.65 -11.76
N ASP A 841 -45.81 12.29 -11.29
CA ASP A 841 -46.08 12.53 -9.87
C ASP A 841 -46.16 11.19 -9.07
N LEU A 842 -46.83 10.15 -9.60
CA LEU A 842 -46.94 8.83 -8.96
C LEU A 842 -45.60 8.09 -8.85
N ILE A 843 -44.81 8.09 -9.93
CA ILE A 843 -43.49 7.42 -10.00
C ILE A 843 -42.51 8.09 -9.02
N GLN A 844 -42.55 9.42 -8.91
CA GLN A 844 -41.77 10.16 -7.94
C GLN A 844 -42.05 9.73 -6.48
N ASP A 845 -43.32 9.43 -6.15
CA ASP A 845 -43.74 8.87 -4.85
C ASP A 845 -43.45 7.35 -4.70
N SER A 846 -42.77 6.71 -5.66
CA SER A 846 -42.59 5.24 -5.75
C SER A 846 -43.90 4.45 -5.77
N THR A 847 -44.87 4.97 -6.54
CA THR A 847 -46.15 4.33 -6.82
C THR A 847 -46.37 4.17 -8.33
N ALA A 848 -47.29 3.30 -8.71
CA ALA A 848 -47.74 3.08 -10.08
C ALA A 848 -49.26 2.90 -10.09
N LEU A 849 -49.89 2.89 -11.26
CA LEU A 849 -51.28 2.44 -11.34
C LEU A 849 -51.34 0.91 -11.23
N LYS A 850 -52.54 0.37 -11.06
CA LYS A 850 -52.78 -1.08 -11.13
C LYS A 850 -52.79 -1.51 -12.59
N ALA A 851 -52.09 -2.61 -12.89
CA ALA A 851 -51.99 -3.22 -14.22
C ALA A 851 -53.33 -3.50 -14.94
N HIS A 852 -54.47 -3.51 -14.25
CA HIS A 852 -55.80 -3.59 -14.87
C HIS A 852 -56.18 -2.35 -15.70
N LEU A 853 -55.51 -1.21 -15.51
CA LEU A 853 -55.67 0.01 -16.32
C LEU A 853 -54.77 0.01 -17.57
N VAL A 854 -53.68 -0.75 -17.59
CA VAL A 854 -52.73 -0.85 -18.72
C VAL A 854 -53.43 -1.09 -20.07
N PRO A 855 -54.46 -1.96 -20.22
CA PRO A 855 -55.17 -2.12 -21.48
C PRO A 855 -55.86 -0.85 -21.99
N GLN A 856 -56.31 0.05 -21.11
CA GLN A 856 -56.89 1.34 -21.51
C GLN A 856 -55.81 2.30 -22.01
N MET A 857 -54.62 2.26 -21.40
CA MET A 857 -53.46 3.08 -21.76
C MET A 857 -52.87 2.60 -23.10
N GLN A 858 -52.77 1.28 -23.28
CA GLN A 858 -52.44 0.64 -24.56
C GLN A 858 -53.46 0.97 -25.65
N ALA A 859 -54.77 0.99 -25.35
CA ALA A 859 -55.79 1.35 -26.34
C ALA A 859 -55.59 2.78 -26.87
N LEU A 860 -55.28 3.75 -26.00
CA LEU A 860 -54.92 5.12 -26.41
C LEU A 860 -53.64 5.15 -27.25
N SER A 861 -52.58 4.48 -26.79
CA SER A 861 -51.28 4.42 -27.46
C SER A 861 -51.31 3.67 -28.81
N ASN A 862 -52.23 2.73 -29.00
CA ASN A 862 -52.36 1.96 -30.25
C ASN A 862 -53.24 2.67 -31.28
N PHE A 863 -54.14 3.58 -30.86
CA PHE A 863 -55.09 4.25 -31.74
C PHE A 863 -54.52 5.54 -32.37
N VAL A 864 -53.72 6.34 -31.65
CA VAL A 864 -53.09 7.54 -32.23
C VAL A 864 -52.19 7.25 -33.44
N PRO A 865 -51.41 6.15 -33.48
CA PRO A 865 -50.69 5.74 -34.69
C PRO A 865 -51.55 5.64 -35.96
N GLU A 866 -52.86 5.35 -35.88
CA GLU A 866 -53.72 5.36 -37.07
C GLU A 866 -53.99 6.79 -37.57
N LEU A 867 -54.17 7.76 -36.66
CA LEU A 867 -54.26 9.19 -36.98
C LEU A 867 -52.93 9.74 -37.52
N VAL A 868 -51.80 9.36 -36.93
CA VAL A 868 -50.46 9.74 -37.41
C VAL A 868 -50.22 9.18 -38.81
N ASN A 869 -50.57 7.92 -39.06
CA ASN A 869 -50.50 7.32 -40.39
C ASN A 869 -51.42 8.04 -41.40
N PHE A 870 -52.61 8.50 -41.00
CA PHE A 870 -53.43 9.38 -41.84
C PHE A 870 -52.69 10.68 -42.18
N GLY A 871 -52.21 11.41 -41.17
CA GLY A 871 -51.56 12.72 -41.35
C GLY A 871 -50.29 12.65 -42.22
N ILE A 872 -49.43 11.66 -41.96
CA ILE A 872 -48.22 11.42 -42.75
C ILE A 872 -48.56 11.00 -44.18
N SER A 873 -49.50 10.07 -44.38
CA SER A 873 -49.92 9.65 -45.73
C SER A 873 -50.56 10.79 -46.52
N PHE A 874 -51.33 11.65 -45.84
CA PHE A 874 -51.99 12.82 -46.42
C PHE A 874 -50.96 13.85 -46.90
N ALA A 875 -49.94 14.15 -46.09
CA ALA A 875 -48.81 14.95 -46.51
C ALA A 875 -48.07 14.30 -47.70
N GLN A 876 -47.74 13.01 -47.60
CA GLN A 876 -46.97 12.29 -48.64
C GLN A 876 -47.66 12.21 -50.01
N GLN A 877 -48.99 12.15 -50.07
CA GLN A 877 -49.72 12.19 -51.35
C GLN A 877 -49.91 13.62 -51.88
N ILE A 878 -50.00 14.61 -51.00
CA ILE A 878 -50.25 16.00 -51.40
C ILE A 878 -48.98 16.74 -51.80
N MET A 879 -47.86 16.61 -51.08
CA MET A 879 -46.64 17.38 -51.41
C MET A 879 -46.14 17.17 -52.85
N PRO A 880 -46.16 15.94 -53.43
CA PRO A 880 -45.87 15.73 -54.85
C PRO A 880 -46.86 16.46 -55.76
N HIS A 881 -48.17 16.38 -55.50
CA HIS A 881 -49.20 17.08 -56.28
C HIS A 881 -49.04 18.62 -56.23
N LEU A 882 -48.70 19.19 -55.07
CA LEU A 882 -48.40 20.63 -54.95
C LEU A 882 -47.11 21.02 -55.70
N SER A 883 -46.10 20.14 -55.69
CA SER A 883 -44.87 20.32 -56.47
C SER A 883 -45.13 20.23 -57.97
N ASP A 884 -45.99 19.32 -58.42
CA ASP A 884 -46.38 19.17 -59.82
C ASP A 884 -47.19 20.38 -60.31
N VAL A 885 -48.14 20.89 -59.52
CA VAL A 885 -48.85 22.16 -59.80
C VAL A 885 -47.85 23.31 -59.96
N ARG A 886 -46.93 23.48 -58.99
CA ARG A 886 -45.92 24.55 -59.00
C ARG A 886 -44.91 24.45 -60.15
N SER A 887 -44.53 23.24 -60.56
CA SER A 887 -43.47 23.02 -61.58
C SER A 887 -43.98 22.85 -63.00
N SER A 888 -45.16 22.24 -63.19
CA SER A 888 -45.78 22.05 -64.51
C SER A 888 -46.77 23.16 -64.90
N LYS A 889 -47.13 24.04 -63.95
CA LYS A 889 -48.19 25.05 -64.07
C LYS A 889 -49.56 24.46 -64.47
N SER A 890 -49.82 23.23 -64.04
CA SER A 890 -51.15 22.62 -64.09
C SER A 890 -52.09 23.30 -63.09
N PRO A 891 -53.42 23.29 -63.32
CA PRO A 891 -54.36 23.89 -62.38
C PRO A 891 -54.40 23.10 -61.07
N PHE A 892 -54.47 23.80 -59.95
CA PHE A 892 -54.72 23.21 -58.64
C PHE A 892 -56.13 22.62 -58.59
N GLN A 893 -56.26 21.29 -58.49
CA GLN A 893 -57.55 20.61 -58.45
C GLN A 893 -57.97 20.23 -57.02
N LEU A 894 -58.98 20.93 -56.49
CA LEU A 894 -59.52 20.66 -55.15
C LEU A 894 -60.15 19.26 -55.05
N THR A 895 -60.82 18.82 -56.11
CA THR A 895 -61.45 17.49 -56.21
C THR A 895 -60.45 16.34 -56.05
N THR A 896 -59.23 16.50 -56.58
CA THR A 896 -58.14 15.53 -56.44
C THR A 896 -57.70 15.43 -54.97
N ILE A 897 -57.53 16.56 -54.27
CA ILE A 897 -57.19 16.57 -52.84
C ILE A 897 -58.29 15.90 -52.01
N LEU A 898 -59.58 16.22 -52.25
CA LEU A 898 -60.70 15.57 -51.55
C LEU A 898 -60.77 14.06 -51.83
N SER A 899 -60.33 13.61 -53.01
CA SER A 899 -60.20 12.18 -53.31
C SER A 899 -59.11 11.50 -52.47
N PHE A 900 -57.96 12.16 -52.25
CA PHE A 900 -56.90 11.67 -51.36
C PHE A 900 -57.37 11.59 -49.90
N VAL A 901 -58.07 12.63 -49.38
CA VAL A 901 -58.68 12.59 -48.04
C VAL A 901 -59.52 11.32 -47.88
N LYS A 902 -60.43 11.06 -48.83
CA LYS A 902 -61.36 9.93 -48.78
C LYS A 902 -60.64 8.58 -48.89
N GLN A 903 -59.66 8.46 -49.78
CA GLN A 903 -58.90 7.22 -49.98
C GLN A 903 -58.04 6.89 -48.74
N ILE A 904 -57.33 7.88 -48.21
CA ILE A 904 -56.42 7.69 -47.06
C ILE A 904 -57.22 7.47 -45.78
N ALA A 905 -58.31 8.20 -45.56
CA ALA A 905 -59.19 7.95 -44.41
C ALA A 905 -59.71 6.50 -44.42
N ALA A 906 -60.20 6.02 -45.56
CA ALA A 906 -60.70 4.64 -45.71
C ALA A 906 -59.61 3.56 -45.52
N SER A 907 -58.33 3.86 -45.78
CA SER A 907 -57.23 2.90 -45.55
C SER A 907 -56.64 2.95 -44.13
N THR A 908 -56.89 4.02 -43.37
CA THR A 908 -56.28 4.26 -42.05
C THR A 908 -57.33 4.28 -40.93
N VAL A 909 -57.97 5.43 -40.71
CA VAL A 909 -58.77 5.78 -39.53
C VAL A 909 -60.25 5.40 -39.67
N ALA A 910 -60.74 5.22 -40.90
CA ALA A 910 -62.15 5.07 -41.23
C ALA A 910 -62.43 3.83 -42.11
N LYS A 911 -61.83 2.69 -41.75
CA LYS A 911 -61.95 1.41 -42.49
C LYS A 911 -63.40 0.96 -42.67
N ASP A 912 -64.22 1.13 -41.62
CA ASP A 912 -65.65 0.81 -41.59
C ASP A 912 -66.54 2.08 -41.71
N MET A 913 -66.20 3.00 -42.62
CA MET A 913 -66.91 4.29 -42.76
C MET A 913 -68.42 4.10 -43.05
N LYS A 914 -69.26 4.57 -42.12
CA LYS A 914 -70.73 4.45 -42.18
C LYS A 914 -71.29 5.16 -43.43
N PRO A 915 -72.28 4.59 -44.14
CA PRO A 915 -72.90 5.25 -45.29
C PRO A 915 -73.48 6.62 -44.93
N GLY A 916 -73.01 7.67 -45.60
CA GLY A 916 -73.46 9.06 -45.42
C GLY A 916 -72.58 9.94 -44.52
N VAL A 917 -71.60 9.38 -43.81
CA VAL A 917 -70.60 10.16 -43.05
C VAL A 917 -69.48 10.63 -43.98
N THR A 918 -69.02 11.88 -43.86
CA THR A 918 -67.88 12.37 -44.64
C THR A 918 -66.55 11.85 -44.09
N ALA A 919 -65.51 11.78 -44.93
CA ALA A 919 -64.18 11.35 -44.51
C ALA A 919 -63.61 12.23 -43.38
N TRP A 920 -63.87 13.54 -43.42
CA TRP A 920 -63.48 14.48 -42.37
C TRP A 920 -64.19 14.23 -41.04
N GLU A 921 -65.49 13.93 -41.06
CA GLU A 921 -66.25 13.60 -39.85
C GLU A 921 -65.79 12.28 -39.24
N ALA A 922 -65.45 11.27 -40.05
CA ALA A 922 -64.93 10.00 -39.54
C ALA A 922 -63.58 10.17 -38.82
N ILE A 923 -62.68 11.04 -39.31
CA ILE A 923 -61.42 11.38 -38.63
C ILE A 923 -61.71 12.16 -37.33
N GLY A 924 -62.70 13.06 -37.35
CA GLY A 924 -63.13 13.82 -36.17
C GLY A 924 -63.81 12.96 -35.09
N GLU A 925 -64.63 11.98 -35.47
CA GLU A 925 -65.19 10.96 -34.56
C GLU A 925 -64.05 10.20 -33.85
N SER A 926 -62.98 9.84 -34.58
CA SER A 926 -61.81 9.15 -34.04
C SER A 926 -60.99 10.00 -33.05
N ILE A 927 -60.79 11.30 -33.31
CA ILE A 927 -60.17 12.21 -32.32
C ILE A 927 -61.09 12.36 -31.08
N ALA A 928 -62.40 12.46 -31.28
CA ALA A 928 -63.35 12.54 -30.18
C ALA A 928 -63.38 11.25 -29.33
N GLN A 929 -63.21 10.07 -29.94
CA GLN A 929 -63.09 8.80 -29.24
C GLN A 929 -61.86 8.75 -28.33
N LEU A 930 -60.70 9.22 -28.78
CA LEU A 930 -59.50 9.35 -27.93
C LEU A 930 -59.72 10.26 -26.72
N VAL A 931 -60.34 11.42 -26.94
CA VAL A 931 -60.71 12.35 -25.86
C VAL A 931 -61.68 11.68 -24.88
N GLN A 932 -62.63 10.88 -25.38
CA GLN A 932 -63.58 10.15 -24.55
C GLN A 932 -62.89 9.06 -23.71
N GLU A 933 -62.05 8.20 -24.30
CA GLU A 933 -61.36 7.12 -23.56
C GLU A 933 -60.38 7.69 -22.51
N GLY A 934 -59.57 8.69 -22.87
CA GLY A 934 -58.67 9.34 -21.90
C GLY A 934 -59.43 10.06 -20.78
N SER A 935 -60.65 10.53 -21.04
CA SER A 935 -61.51 11.16 -20.02
C SER A 935 -62.17 10.15 -19.09
N LYS A 936 -62.26 8.86 -19.46
CA LYS A 936 -62.60 7.77 -18.54
C LYS A 936 -61.40 7.38 -17.68
N LEU A 937 -60.21 7.36 -18.26
CA LEU A 937 -58.96 6.98 -17.59
C LEU A 937 -58.51 8.01 -16.54
N LEU A 938 -58.66 9.31 -16.79
CA LEU A 938 -58.14 10.35 -15.90
C LEU A 938 -58.74 10.33 -14.47
N PRO A 939 -60.07 10.16 -14.27
CA PRO A 939 -60.63 9.91 -12.93
C PRO A 939 -60.06 8.66 -12.27
N LEU A 940 -59.99 7.53 -12.99
CA LEU A 940 -59.48 6.26 -12.46
C LEU A 940 -58.02 6.38 -12.01
N ALA A 941 -57.19 7.16 -12.73
CA ALA A 941 -55.80 7.43 -12.36
C ALA A 941 -55.65 8.38 -11.14
N LEU A 942 -56.71 9.10 -10.75
CA LEU A 942 -56.73 9.97 -9.57
C LEU A 942 -57.25 9.24 -8.32
N GLU A 943 -58.04 8.18 -8.48
CA GLU A 943 -58.54 7.36 -7.38
C GLU A 943 -57.41 6.60 -6.66
N PRO A 944 -57.28 6.73 -5.31
CA PRO A 944 -56.22 6.05 -4.57
C PRO A 944 -56.40 4.52 -4.57
N GLU A 945 -57.61 4.02 -4.82
CA GLU A 945 -57.89 2.60 -4.96
C GLU A 945 -57.22 1.97 -6.20
N ASN A 946 -56.87 2.77 -7.20
CA ASN A 946 -56.21 2.29 -8.43
C ASN A 946 -54.69 2.46 -8.41
N VAL A 947 -54.13 2.98 -7.31
CA VAL A 947 -52.68 3.15 -7.10
C VAL A 947 -52.13 1.96 -6.32
N ILE A 948 -50.93 1.51 -6.66
CA ILE A 948 -50.14 0.57 -5.85
C ILE A 948 -48.77 1.15 -5.51
N LYS A 949 -48.25 0.78 -4.34
CA LYS A 949 -46.88 1.10 -3.95
C LYS A 949 -45.92 0.11 -4.58
N VAL A 950 -44.97 0.59 -5.37
CA VAL A 950 -43.89 -0.24 -5.91
C VAL A 950 -42.81 -0.34 -4.82
N SER A 951 -42.89 -1.40 -4.02
CA SER A 951 -41.95 -1.66 -2.91
C SER A 951 -41.02 -2.83 -3.22
N GLY A 952 -39.72 -2.60 -3.04
CA GLY A 952 -38.67 -3.61 -3.07
C GLY A 952 -37.45 -3.06 -2.32
N VAL A 953 -36.63 -3.94 -1.73
CA VAL A 953 -35.32 -3.58 -1.21
C VAL A 953 -34.35 -3.60 -2.38
N SER A 954 -33.51 -2.57 -2.54
CA SER A 954 -32.56 -2.53 -3.64
C SER A 954 -31.47 -3.60 -3.47
N PRO A 955 -31.07 -4.31 -4.55
CA PRO A 955 -30.25 -5.51 -4.45
C PRO A 955 -28.91 -5.27 -3.73
N TRP A 956 -28.28 -4.12 -3.97
CA TRP A 956 -27.05 -3.72 -3.28
C TRP A 956 -27.20 -3.59 -1.75
N VAL A 957 -28.39 -3.31 -1.21
CA VAL A 957 -28.63 -3.24 0.25
C VAL A 957 -28.62 -4.65 0.85
N THR A 958 -29.34 -5.59 0.22
CA THR A 958 -29.31 -7.01 0.60
C THR A 958 -27.90 -7.57 0.51
N ARG A 959 -27.21 -7.28 -0.60
CA ARG A 959 -25.85 -7.71 -0.89
C ARG A 959 -24.82 -7.14 0.08
N VAL A 960 -24.98 -5.90 0.50
CA VAL A 960 -24.19 -5.27 1.58
C VAL A 960 -24.30 -6.04 2.89
N ASP A 961 -25.49 -6.53 3.24
CA ASP A 961 -25.69 -7.27 4.49
C ASP A 961 -25.21 -8.73 4.38
N GLU A 962 -25.29 -9.36 3.21
CA GLU A 962 -24.56 -10.62 2.90
C GLU A 962 -23.03 -10.46 3.06
N VAL A 963 -22.47 -9.38 2.52
CA VAL A 963 -21.02 -9.10 2.57
C VAL A 963 -20.58 -8.83 4.00
N LYS A 964 -21.34 -8.09 4.81
CA LYS A 964 -21.07 -7.94 6.25
C LYS A 964 -21.14 -9.27 7.01
N ALA A 965 -22.13 -10.12 6.68
CA ALA A 965 -22.26 -11.43 7.32
C ALA A 965 -21.06 -12.36 7.00
N SER A 966 -20.62 -12.40 5.74
CA SER A 966 -19.45 -13.20 5.34
C SER A 966 -18.14 -12.67 5.94
N VAL A 967 -17.94 -11.35 6.00
CA VAL A 967 -16.79 -10.75 6.71
C VAL A 967 -16.82 -11.08 8.21
N ALA A 968 -17.99 -11.07 8.86
CA ALA A 968 -18.12 -11.47 10.25
C ALA A 968 -17.76 -12.95 10.49
N VAL A 969 -18.15 -13.85 9.58
CA VAL A 969 -17.77 -15.27 9.63
C VAL A 969 -16.25 -15.45 9.44
N ASN A 970 -15.62 -14.68 8.57
CA ASN A 970 -14.15 -14.71 8.41
C ASN A 970 -13.43 -14.25 9.67
N LEU A 971 -13.91 -13.18 10.34
CA LEU A 971 -13.37 -12.73 11.63
C LEU A 971 -13.52 -13.78 12.75
N GLU A 972 -14.59 -14.58 12.73
CA GLU A 972 -14.68 -15.75 13.63
C GLU A 972 -13.70 -16.87 13.26
N ALA A 973 -13.44 -17.10 11.96
CA ALA A 973 -12.46 -18.08 11.52
C ALA A 973 -11.04 -17.67 11.90
N GLU A 974 -10.67 -16.41 11.72
CA GLU A 974 -9.37 -15.84 12.16
C GLU A 974 -9.19 -15.94 13.68
N ARG A 975 -10.25 -15.69 14.47
CA ARG A 975 -10.24 -15.90 15.93
C ARG A 975 -10.05 -17.36 16.32
N ARG A 976 -10.63 -18.31 15.58
CA ARG A 976 -10.39 -19.75 15.80
C ARG A 976 -8.97 -20.16 15.40
N VAL A 977 -8.43 -19.61 14.30
CA VAL A 977 -7.05 -19.88 13.86
C VAL A 977 -6.02 -19.32 14.85
N THR A 978 -6.23 -18.11 15.37
CA THR A 978 -5.36 -17.51 16.39
C THR A 978 -5.44 -18.29 17.71
N GLN A 979 -6.64 -18.65 18.20
CA GLN A 979 -6.79 -19.53 19.36
C GLN A 979 -6.08 -20.88 19.18
N LEU A 980 -6.26 -21.55 18.03
CA LEU A 980 -5.59 -22.82 17.73
C LEU A 980 -4.06 -22.67 17.65
N ASN A 981 -3.55 -21.52 17.22
CA ASN A 981 -2.12 -21.22 17.22
C ASN A 981 -1.59 -20.97 18.64
N GLU A 982 -2.35 -20.31 19.52
CA GLU A 982 -2.01 -20.16 20.94
C GLU A 982 -2.02 -21.52 21.68
N GLU A 983 -3.01 -22.36 21.42
CA GLU A 983 -3.09 -23.73 21.92
C GLU A 983 -1.91 -24.58 21.41
N LEU A 984 -1.57 -24.48 20.11
CA LEU A 984 -0.40 -25.15 19.53
C LEU A 984 0.92 -24.67 20.17
N GLN A 985 1.09 -23.36 20.40
CA GLN A 985 2.25 -22.84 21.11
C GLN A 985 2.29 -23.33 22.57
N GLY A 986 1.15 -23.44 23.25
CA GLY A 986 1.05 -24.05 24.58
C GLY A 986 1.48 -25.52 24.60
N LEU A 987 1.08 -26.30 23.59
CA LEU A 987 1.51 -27.68 23.40
C LEU A 987 3.02 -27.76 23.10
N VAL A 988 3.58 -26.85 22.29
CA VAL A 988 5.03 -26.78 22.03
C VAL A 988 5.82 -26.41 23.30
N ARG A 989 5.33 -25.45 24.11
CA ARG A 989 5.95 -25.10 25.40
C ARG A 989 5.96 -26.28 26.37
N THR A 990 4.84 -26.99 26.50
CA THR A 990 4.74 -28.17 27.38
C THR A 990 5.49 -29.40 26.86
N LEU A 991 5.68 -29.52 25.54
CA LEU A 991 6.61 -30.51 24.97
C LEU A 991 8.06 -30.17 25.31
N LYS A 992 8.51 -28.91 25.13
CA LYS A 992 9.86 -28.48 25.54
C LYS A 992 10.14 -28.70 27.03
N GLN A 993 9.18 -28.41 27.91
CA GLN A 993 9.31 -28.69 29.34
C GLN A 993 9.46 -30.19 29.65
N LYS A 994 8.76 -31.06 28.92
CA LYS A 994 8.94 -32.52 29.04
C LYS A 994 10.26 -33.01 28.48
N GLU A 995 10.71 -32.42 27.37
CA GLU A 995 12.01 -32.73 26.75
C GLU A 995 13.17 -32.32 27.66
N GLN A 996 13.11 -31.13 28.26
CA GLN A 996 14.03 -30.69 29.32
C GLN A 996 14.02 -31.66 30.52
N HIS A 997 12.85 -32.01 31.06
CA HIS A 997 12.76 -32.98 32.16
C HIS A 997 13.32 -34.37 31.78
N ILE A 998 13.21 -34.78 30.50
CA ILE A 998 13.83 -36.02 30.00
C ILE A 998 15.35 -35.87 29.94
N GLN A 999 15.88 -34.74 29.47
CA GLN A 999 17.32 -34.45 29.47
C GLN A 999 17.90 -34.40 30.90
N GLU A 1000 17.23 -33.73 31.83
CA GLU A 1000 17.59 -33.69 33.25
C GLU A 1000 17.58 -35.09 33.88
N ALA A 1001 16.57 -35.92 33.55
CA ALA A 1001 16.50 -37.32 33.99
C ALA A 1001 17.63 -38.18 33.39
N THR A 1002 18.01 -37.97 32.12
CA THR A 1002 19.13 -38.64 31.47
C THR A 1002 20.46 -38.24 32.12
N VAL A 1003 20.75 -36.95 32.27
CA VAL A 1003 21.98 -36.47 32.94
C VAL A 1003 22.06 -36.98 34.38
N LYS A 1004 20.91 -37.09 35.07
CA LYS A 1004 20.83 -37.70 36.41
C LYS A 1004 21.12 -39.21 36.38
N ASN A 1005 20.66 -39.94 35.37
CA ASN A 1005 21.00 -41.36 35.19
C ASN A 1005 22.50 -41.51 34.88
N ASP A 1006 23.06 -40.76 33.93
CA ASP A 1006 24.49 -40.77 33.60
C ASP A 1006 25.37 -40.47 34.82
N LEU A 1007 24.96 -39.51 35.66
CA LEU A 1007 25.65 -39.19 36.92
C LEU A 1007 25.56 -40.34 37.94
N MET A 1008 24.43 -41.03 38.02
CA MET A 1008 24.25 -42.20 38.88
C MET A 1008 25.03 -43.41 38.36
N GLU A 1009 25.11 -43.63 37.04
CA GLU A 1009 25.95 -44.66 36.43
C GLU A 1009 27.44 -44.37 36.67
N ARG A 1010 27.91 -43.14 36.46
CA ARG A 1010 29.30 -42.74 36.77
C ARG A 1010 29.63 -42.95 38.26
N LYS A 1011 28.71 -42.59 39.17
CA LYS A 1011 28.86 -42.88 40.60
C LYS A 1011 28.93 -44.38 40.86
N MET A 1012 28.03 -45.17 40.27
CA MET A 1012 28.02 -46.63 40.38
C MET A 1012 29.31 -47.27 39.83
N GLU A 1013 29.88 -46.73 38.75
CA GLU A 1013 31.17 -47.17 38.23
C GLU A 1013 32.34 -46.79 39.14
N THR A 1014 32.35 -45.59 39.76
CA THR A 1014 33.38 -45.24 40.75
C THR A 1014 33.31 -46.13 41.99
N VAL A 1015 32.10 -46.45 42.48
CA VAL A 1015 31.90 -47.42 43.58
C VAL A 1015 32.35 -48.82 43.16
N LYS A 1016 32.08 -49.24 41.92
CA LYS A 1016 32.58 -50.51 41.38
C LYS A 1016 34.12 -50.55 41.34
N ARG A 1017 34.79 -49.52 40.79
CA ARG A 1017 36.26 -49.43 40.76
C ARG A 1017 36.87 -49.41 42.17
N GLN A 1018 36.18 -48.81 43.15
CA GLN A 1018 36.59 -48.88 44.56
C GLN A 1018 36.46 -50.31 45.11
N ALA A 1019 35.36 -51.02 44.84
CA ALA A 1019 35.17 -52.41 45.24
C ALA A 1019 36.20 -53.35 44.57
N ASP A 1020 36.47 -53.17 43.27
CA ASP A 1020 37.48 -53.92 42.52
C ASP A 1020 38.89 -53.70 43.12
N SER A 1021 39.24 -52.46 43.50
CA SER A 1021 40.51 -52.14 44.19
C SER A 1021 40.60 -52.67 45.63
N ILE A 1022 39.47 -52.81 46.33
CA ILE A 1022 39.43 -53.48 47.64
C ILE A 1022 39.69 -54.97 47.45
N ALA A 1023 39.03 -55.63 46.49
CA ALA A 1023 39.24 -57.04 46.19
C ALA A 1023 40.70 -57.34 45.77
N GLU A 1024 41.33 -56.46 44.98
CA GLU A 1024 42.75 -56.57 44.64
C GLU A 1024 43.65 -56.48 45.89
N LYS A 1025 43.37 -55.54 46.80
CA LYS A 1025 44.10 -55.41 48.08
C LYS A 1025 43.90 -56.62 48.99
N ASP A 1026 42.70 -57.18 49.05
CA ASP A 1026 42.42 -58.40 49.82
C ASP A 1026 43.18 -59.61 49.25
N ILE A 1027 43.32 -59.72 47.93
CA ILE A 1027 44.18 -60.73 47.29
C ILE A 1027 45.65 -60.52 47.69
N VAL A 1028 46.18 -59.30 47.61
CA VAL A 1028 47.57 -58.99 48.02
C VAL A 1028 47.79 -59.26 49.51
N ILE A 1029 46.82 -58.97 50.37
CA ILE A 1029 46.87 -59.27 51.81
C ILE A 1029 46.84 -60.79 52.06
N ALA A 1030 46.03 -61.54 51.31
CA ALA A 1030 45.99 -63.00 51.41
C ALA A 1030 47.34 -63.63 51.00
N ASP A 1031 47.93 -63.14 49.92
CA ASP A 1031 49.25 -63.57 49.41
C ASP A 1031 50.39 -63.16 50.37
N SER A 1032 50.31 -61.98 50.99
CA SER A 1032 51.26 -61.55 52.02
C SER A 1032 51.16 -62.42 53.28
N LYS A 1033 49.95 -62.76 53.73
CA LYS A 1033 49.72 -63.69 54.84
C LYS A 1033 50.15 -65.13 54.51
N ARG A 1034 50.13 -65.51 53.23
CA ARG A 1034 50.67 -66.79 52.76
C ARG A 1034 52.20 -66.81 52.88
N ARG A 1035 52.88 -65.81 52.33
CA ARG A 1035 54.34 -65.65 52.46
C ARG A 1035 54.79 -65.53 53.91
N GLN A 1036 53.99 -64.88 54.77
CA GLN A 1036 54.24 -64.84 56.20
C GLN A 1036 54.26 -66.26 56.81
N ARG A 1037 53.24 -67.09 56.54
CA ARG A 1037 53.24 -68.49 57.03
C ARG A 1037 54.37 -69.32 56.44
N GLU A 1038 54.68 -69.16 55.15
CA GLU A 1038 55.82 -69.84 54.51
C GLU A 1038 57.17 -69.45 55.16
N LEU A 1039 57.30 -68.22 55.68
CA LEU A 1039 58.45 -67.75 56.46
C LEU A 1039 58.41 -68.19 57.93
N GLU A 1040 57.23 -68.30 58.54
CA GLU A 1040 57.03 -68.82 59.91
C GLU A 1040 57.33 -70.33 59.96
N GLU A 1041 56.86 -71.11 58.99
CA GLU A 1041 57.19 -72.53 58.82
C GLU A 1041 58.70 -72.73 58.56
N ALA A 1042 59.32 -71.87 57.75
CA ALA A 1042 60.77 -71.89 57.54
C ALA A 1042 61.57 -71.51 58.80
N LEU A 1043 61.06 -70.58 59.62
CA LEU A 1043 61.64 -70.24 60.92
C LEU A 1043 61.49 -71.39 61.93
N GLU A 1044 60.34 -72.06 61.99
CA GLU A 1044 60.14 -73.24 62.84
C GLU A 1044 61.05 -74.40 62.41
N GLN A 1045 61.27 -74.59 61.11
CA GLN A 1045 62.24 -75.57 60.60
C GLN A 1045 63.69 -75.21 60.99
N VAL A 1046 64.09 -73.94 60.85
CA VAL A 1046 65.44 -73.48 61.28
C VAL A 1046 65.60 -73.56 62.81
N GLN A 1047 64.54 -73.33 63.58
CA GLN A 1047 64.52 -73.52 65.03
C GLN A 1047 64.69 -75.01 65.38
N GLY A 1048 64.05 -75.92 64.65
CA GLY A 1048 64.23 -77.37 64.78
C GLY A 1048 65.65 -77.85 64.43
N ASP A 1049 66.21 -77.36 63.32
CA ASP A 1049 67.60 -77.64 62.93
C ASP A 1049 68.61 -77.08 63.93
N LEU A 1050 68.31 -75.93 64.56
CA LEU A 1050 69.09 -75.37 65.66
C LEU A 1050 68.99 -76.22 66.93
N ASP A 1051 67.81 -76.70 67.32
CA ASP A 1051 67.63 -77.59 68.47
C ASP A 1051 68.29 -78.97 68.26
N VAL A 1052 68.27 -79.51 67.04
CA VAL A 1052 69.03 -80.70 66.67
C VAL A 1052 70.53 -80.42 66.77
N SER A 1053 71.00 -79.29 66.24
CA SER A 1053 72.40 -78.87 66.34
C SER A 1053 72.85 -78.62 67.78
N GLU A 1054 72.01 -78.05 68.63
CA GLU A 1054 72.24 -77.86 70.08
C GLU A 1054 72.31 -79.21 70.80
N GLN A 1055 71.43 -80.16 70.46
CA GLN A 1055 71.50 -81.51 71.01
C GLN A 1055 72.75 -82.29 70.57
N GLU A 1056 73.17 -82.17 69.31
CA GLU A 1056 74.44 -82.73 68.83
C GLU A 1056 75.63 -82.05 69.51
N ARG A 1057 75.60 -80.72 69.66
CA ARG A 1057 76.60 -79.93 70.39
C ARG A 1057 76.68 -80.35 71.87
N LEU A 1058 75.56 -80.64 72.53
CA LEU A 1058 75.53 -81.17 73.90
C LEU A 1058 76.05 -82.62 73.99
N LYS A 1059 75.74 -83.48 73.01
CA LYS A 1059 76.26 -84.85 72.92
C LYS A 1059 77.78 -84.85 72.67
N LEU A 1060 78.28 -83.95 71.83
CA LEU A 1060 79.72 -83.79 71.53
C LEU A 1060 80.51 -83.06 72.63
N LYS A 1061 79.88 -82.21 73.45
CA LYS A 1061 80.53 -81.43 74.53
C LYS A 1061 80.75 -82.21 75.84
N THR A 1062 80.40 -83.50 75.89
CA THR A 1062 80.66 -84.39 77.05
C THR A 1062 81.87 -85.32 76.88
N LEU A 1063 82.52 -85.31 75.71
CA LEU A 1063 83.84 -85.92 75.51
C LEU A 1063 84.85 -84.88 75.01
N VAL A 1064 86.13 -85.08 75.37
CA VAL A 1064 87.29 -84.25 75.01
C VAL A 1064 87.25 -82.81 75.57
N GLY A 1065 87.76 -82.66 76.79
CA GLY A 1065 88.24 -81.37 77.30
C GLY A 1065 89.72 -81.46 77.69
N SER A 1066 90.61 -80.82 76.93
CA SER A 1066 91.99 -80.45 77.33
C SER A 1066 92.69 -79.65 76.21
N GLU A 1067 93.50 -78.65 76.61
CA GLU A 1067 94.55 -77.97 75.80
C GLU A 1067 94.13 -77.19 74.52
N GLN A 1068 94.93 -76.28 73.95
CA GLN A 1068 95.59 -75.10 74.54
C GLN A 1068 95.97 -74.05 73.45
N ARG A 1069 96.05 -72.75 73.81
CA ARG A 1069 96.90 -71.66 73.23
C ARG A 1069 96.65 -71.03 71.82
N GLN A 1070 96.70 -69.69 71.84
CA GLN A 1070 97.39 -68.74 70.90
C GLN A 1070 96.87 -68.39 69.47
N ALA A 1071 96.14 -67.26 69.39
CA ALA A 1071 96.59 -65.93 68.87
C ALA A 1071 96.75 -65.54 67.36
N SER A 1072 96.16 -64.37 67.03
CA SER A 1072 96.58 -63.28 66.09
C SER A 1072 96.25 -63.29 64.57
N GLY A 1073 96.04 -62.08 64.01
CA GLY A 1073 95.70 -61.75 62.59
C GLY A 1073 94.23 -61.28 62.42
N THR A 1074 93.80 -60.10 61.93
CA THR A 1074 94.40 -58.96 61.15
C THR A 1074 94.71 -59.31 59.67
N VAL A 1075 94.50 -58.49 58.60
CA VAL A 1075 94.31 -57.02 58.36
C VAL A 1075 93.51 -56.77 57.02
N VAL A 1076 93.30 -55.50 56.58
CA VAL A 1076 92.92 -54.99 55.21
C VAL A 1076 91.45 -55.15 54.79
N ALA A 1077 90.66 -54.18 54.26
CA ALA A 1077 90.74 -52.71 54.06
C ALA A 1077 91.71 -52.09 53.01
N GLU A 1078 91.22 -51.79 51.79
CA GLU A 1078 91.74 -50.75 50.86
C GLU A 1078 90.65 -50.28 49.83
N PRO A 1079 90.81 -49.12 49.14
CA PRO A 1079 89.69 -48.31 48.63
C PRO A 1079 89.83 -47.76 47.17
N GLU A 1080 89.10 -46.68 46.88
CA GLU A 1080 89.27 -45.67 45.80
C GLU A 1080 89.10 -46.06 44.31
N ASN A 1081 88.20 -45.34 43.63
CA ASN A 1081 88.61 -44.15 42.86
C ASN A 1081 87.43 -43.22 42.51
N LEU A 1082 87.72 -41.91 42.43
CA LEU A 1082 86.85 -40.88 41.82
C LEU A 1082 87.27 -40.66 40.36
N PRO A 1083 86.41 -40.07 39.52
CA PRO A 1083 86.59 -38.62 39.32
C PRO A 1083 85.29 -37.79 39.21
N VAL A 1084 85.40 -36.57 39.74
CA VAL A 1084 84.89 -35.27 39.24
C VAL A 1084 84.46 -35.33 37.75
N GLU A 1085 83.31 -34.79 37.32
CA GLU A 1085 83.00 -33.35 37.28
C GLU A 1085 81.48 -33.03 37.17
N GLY A 1086 81.09 -31.78 37.49
CA GLY A 1086 79.69 -31.39 37.65
C GLY A 1086 78.94 -31.02 36.36
N SER A 1087 77.78 -31.65 36.14
CA SER A 1087 76.74 -31.19 35.20
C SER A 1087 75.38 -31.91 35.40
N LEU A 1088 75.39 -33.11 35.98
CA LEU A 1088 74.22 -34.00 36.06
C LEU A 1088 73.08 -33.46 36.94
N GLU A 1089 73.35 -32.95 38.13
CA GLU A 1089 72.29 -32.40 39.01
C GLU A 1089 71.60 -31.18 38.38
N THR A 1090 72.38 -30.28 37.75
CA THR A 1090 71.82 -29.15 36.99
C THR A 1090 71.01 -29.59 35.77
N SER A 1091 71.42 -30.67 35.09
CA SER A 1091 70.65 -31.23 33.97
C SER A 1091 69.36 -31.88 34.44
N HIS A 1092 69.40 -32.65 35.53
CA HIS A 1092 68.24 -33.29 36.12
C HIS A 1092 67.26 -32.27 36.70
N LEU A 1093 67.75 -31.19 37.32
CA LEU A 1093 66.91 -30.07 37.76
C LEU A 1093 66.28 -29.33 36.58
N LEU A 1094 66.99 -29.10 35.48
CA LEU A 1094 66.41 -28.49 34.28
C LEU A 1094 65.36 -29.38 33.63
N GLU A 1095 65.63 -30.69 33.50
CA GLU A 1095 64.70 -31.67 32.96
C GLU A 1095 63.44 -31.82 33.84
N GLN A 1096 63.61 -31.79 35.17
CA GLN A 1096 62.51 -31.79 36.13
C GLN A 1096 61.72 -30.46 36.11
N ILE A 1097 62.40 -29.31 35.94
CA ILE A 1097 61.76 -28.00 35.76
C ILE A 1097 60.96 -27.94 34.45
N ASP A 1098 61.48 -28.49 33.34
CA ASP A 1098 60.75 -28.52 32.08
C ASP A 1098 59.63 -29.57 32.06
N ALA A 1099 59.76 -30.67 32.81
CA ALA A 1099 58.65 -31.58 33.12
C ALA A 1099 57.55 -30.87 33.93
N PHE A 1100 57.91 -30.11 34.98
CA PHE A 1100 56.96 -29.29 35.74
C PHE A 1100 56.36 -28.14 34.91
N ARG A 1101 57.11 -27.53 33.98
CA ARG A 1101 56.56 -26.58 32.99
C ARG A 1101 55.68 -27.27 31.94
N GLY A 1102 55.87 -28.58 31.73
CA GLY A 1102 55.00 -29.43 30.93
C GLY A 1102 53.67 -29.65 31.64
N THR A 1103 53.69 -30.13 32.88
CA THR A 1103 52.48 -30.36 33.68
C THR A 1103 51.75 -29.06 34.04
N VAL A 1104 52.46 -27.97 34.36
CA VAL A 1104 51.83 -26.64 34.59
C VAL A 1104 51.24 -26.07 33.30
N ARG A 1105 51.84 -26.31 32.11
CA ARG A 1105 51.19 -25.96 30.84
C ARG A 1105 49.96 -26.81 30.61
N TYR A 1106 50.04 -28.13 30.77
CA TYR A 1106 48.89 -29.02 30.63
C TYR A 1106 47.74 -28.63 31.57
N LEU A 1107 48.02 -28.43 32.87
CA LEU A 1107 47.03 -27.98 33.87
C LEU A 1107 46.48 -26.59 33.58
N ARG A 1108 47.27 -25.66 33.00
CA ARG A 1108 46.75 -24.36 32.54
C ARG A 1108 45.85 -24.50 31.31
N THR A 1109 46.18 -25.37 30.35
CA THR A 1109 45.32 -25.68 29.21
C THR A 1109 44.02 -26.34 29.65
N GLU A 1110 44.10 -27.34 30.55
CA GLU A 1110 42.95 -28.03 31.13
C GLU A 1110 42.07 -27.07 31.95
N ASN A 1111 42.66 -26.22 32.81
CA ASN A 1111 41.91 -25.21 33.57
C ASN A 1111 41.30 -24.13 32.66
N SER A 1112 41.97 -23.77 31.55
CA SER A 1112 41.43 -22.86 30.54
C SER A 1112 40.32 -23.50 29.70
N TYR A 1113 40.39 -24.80 29.43
CA TYR A 1113 39.36 -25.56 28.75
C TYR A 1113 38.12 -25.74 29.64
N LEU A 1114 38.31 -26.05 30.92
CA LEU A 1114 37.24 -26.15 31.91
C LEU A 1114 36.58 -24.80 32.20
N LYS A 1115 37.34 -23.72 32.39
CA LYS A 1115 36.78 -22.36 32.52
C LYS A 1115 36.14 -21.85 31.23
N GLY A 1116 36.65 -22.27 30.08
CA GLY A 1116 36.04 -22.00 28.79
C GLY A 1116 34.87 -22.93 28.47
N GLN A 1117 34.55 -23.95 29.30
CA GLN A 1117 33.64 -25.02 28.88
C GLN A 1117 32.19 -24.55 28.76
N ASP A 1118 31.74 -23.65 29.62
CA ASP A 1118 30.39 -23.10 29.53
C ASP A 1118 30.27 -22.15 28.31
N LEU A 1119 31.30 -21.34 28.06
CA LEU A 1119 31.41 -20.52 26.84
C LEU A 1119 31.49 -21.39 25.56
N LEU A 1120 32.15 -22.55 25.65
CA LEU A 1120 32.20 -23.53 24.55
C LEU A 1120 30.80 -24.13 24.31
N ARG A 1121 30.05 -24.47 25.36
CA ARG A 1121 28.66 -24.95 25.25
C ARG A 1121 27.73 -23.86 24.71
N GLU A 1122 27.94 -22.58 25.04
CA GLU A 1122 27.19 -21.48 24.41
C GLU A 1122 27.50 -21.39 22.91
N ILE A 1123 28.78 -21.49 22.51
CA ILE A 1123 29.20 -21.49 21.10
C ILE A 1123 28.70 -22.73 20.35
N GLU A 1124 28.65 -23.90 20.98
CA GLU A 1124 28.10 -25.15 20.43
C GLU A 1124 26.56 -25.18 20.41
N ALA A 1125 25.89 -24.37 21.25
CA ALA A 1125 24.44 -24.20 21.26
C ALA A 1125 23.94 -23.15 20.25
N LEU A 1126 24.81 -22.27 19.76
CA LEU A 1126 24.51 -21.47 18.58
C LEU A 1126 24.35 -22.38 17.35
N PRO A 1127 23.40 -22.10 16.44
CA PRO A 1127 23.31 -22.85 15.20
C PRO A 1127 24.62 -22.70 14.42
N PRO A 1128 25.18 -23.80 13.86
CA PRO A 1128 26.46 -23.75 13.18
C PRO A 1128 26.38 -22.72 12.04
N LEU A 1129 27.27 -21.73 12.09
CA LEU A 1129 27.38 -20.73 11.03
C LEU A 1129 27.52 -21.47 9.69
N PRO A 1130 26.66 -21.19 8.68
CA PRO A 1130 26.85 -21.73 7.35
C PRO A 1130 28.28 -21.42 6.91
N GLU A 1131 29.00 -22.40 6.36
CA GLU A 1131 30.40 -22.20 5.95
C GLU A 1131 30.48 -20.89 5.15
N PRO A 1132 31.26 -19.90 5.62
CA PRO A 1132 31.33 -18.63 4.93
C PRO A 1132 31.92 -18.92 3.57
N ILE A 1133 31.09 -18.91 2.51
CA ILE A 1133 31.47 -19.23 1.14
C ILE A 1133 32.72 -18.41 0.84
N SER A 1134 33.87 -19.08 0.92
CA SER A 1134 35.14 -18.39 1.06
C SER A 1134 35.26 -17.51 -0.17
N ARG A 1135 35.39 -16.19 0.03
CA ARG A 1135 35.45 -15.22 -1.08
C ARG A 1135 36.59 -15.66 -1.98
N ILE A 1136 36.26 -16.38 -3.06
CA ILE A 1136 37.20 -16.92 -4.02
C ILE A 1136 38.13 -15.77 -4.35
N HIS A 1137 39.43 -15.93 -4.01
CA HIS A 1137 40.41 -14.86 -4.15
C HIS A 1137 40.18 -14.24 -5.53
N THR A 1138 39.92 -12.92 -5.56
CA THR A 1138 39.80 -12.18 -6.80
C THR A 1138 41.00 -12.55 -7.66
N PRO A 1139 40.80 -13.24 -8.80
CA PRO A 1139 41.93 -13.67 -9.62
C PRO A 1139 42.78 -12.42 -9.93
N PRO A 1140 44.12 -12.55 -9.95
CA PRO A 1140 44.97 -11.41 -10.24
C PRO A 1140 44.51 -10.78 -11.56
N LEU A 1141 44.53 -9.44 -11.60
CA LEU A 1141 44.09 -8.67 -12.77
C LEU A 1141 45.00 -9.01 -13.96
N ASP A 1142 44.55 -9.96 -14.77
CA ASP A 1142 45.22 -10.36 -16.00
C ASP A 1142 45.18 -9.15 -16.96
N PRO A 1143 46.33 -8.58 -17.36
CA PRO A 1143 46.36 -7.27 -18.00
C PRO A 1143 45.71 -7.32 -19.39
N SER A 1144 45.12 -6.19 -19.79
CA SER A 1144 44.31 -6.02 -21.00
C SER A 1144 45.01 -6.50 -22.28
N GLY A 1145 44.76 -7.75 -22.66
CA GLY A 1145 45.22 -8.35 -23.91
C GLY A 1145 44.35 -7.92 -25.10
N ILE A 1146 44.83 -6.94 -25.86
CA ILE A 1146 44.27 -6.60 -27.18
C ILE A 1146 44.72 -7.70 -28.15
N SER A 1147 43.78 -8.46 -28.73
CA SER A 1147 44.08 -9.41 -29.81
C SER A 1147 42.89 -9.57 -30.77
N ASP A 1148 42.91 -8.81 -31.86
CA ASP A 1148 42.20 -9.21 -33.09
C ASP A 1148 42.94 -10.41 -33.69
N SER A 1149 42.34 -11.60 -33.62
CA SER A 1149 42.81 -12.78 -34.36
C SER A 1149 41.67 -13.79 -34.55
N ASP A 1150 41.19 -13.91 -35.79
CA ASP A 1150 40.34 -15.02 -36.25
C ASP A 1150 41.21 -16.28 -36.47
N ASP A 1151 40.56 -17.45 -36.63
CA ASP A 1151 41.15 -18.77 -36.96
C ASP A 1151 42.22 -19.39 -36.03
N SER A 1152 41.84 -20.45 -35.29
CA SER A 1152 42.44 -21.80 -35.48
C SER A 1152 41.69 -22.87 -34.65
N ASP A 1153 41.56 -24.08 -35.20
CA ASP A 1153 41.07 -25.26 -34.47
C ASP A 1153 42.15 -25.83 -33.52
N SER A 1154 41.75 -26.17 -32.29
CA SER A 1154 42.49 -27.12 -31.44
C SER A 1154 41.59 -27.66 -30.30
N GLU A 1155 41.02 -28.86 -30.49
CA GLU A 1155 40.51 -29.65 -29.36
C GLU A 1155 41.67 -30.42 -28.71
N ASP A 1156 42.10 -30.02 -27.52
CA ASP A 1156 42.66 -30.92 -26.48
C ASP A 1156 43.04 -30.17 -25.19
N ARG A 1157 42.03 -29.72 -24.43
CA ARG A 1157 42.15 -29.52 -22.96
C ARG A 1157 40.79 -29.81 -22.30
N PRO A 1158 40.74 -30.59 -21.20
CA PRO A 1158 39.52 -30.71 -20.41
C PRO A 1158 39.18 -29.34 -19.83
N ARG A 1159 38.00 -28.81 -20.19
CA ARG A 1159 37.51 -27.56 -19.60
C ARG A 1159 37.20 -27.79 -18.12
N SER A 1160 37.60 -26.86 -17.26
CA SER A 1160 37.20 -26.86 -15.84
C SER A 1160 35.68 -26.98 -15.71
N PRO A 1161 35.16 -27.71 -14.70
CA PRO A 1161 33.72 -27.91 -14.54
C PRO A 1161 32.97 -26.56 -14.48
N PRO A 1162 31.77 -26.47 -15.08
CA PRO A 1162 31.03 -25.23 -15.13
C PRO A 1162 30.64 -24.79 -13.71
N THR A 1163 31.05 -23.59 -13.31
CA THR A 1163 30.58 -22.96 -12.07
C THR A 1163 29.27 -22.22 -12.34
N LEU A 1164 28.39 -22.11 -11.33
CA LEU A 1164 27.15 -21.33 -11.43
C LEU A 1164 27.39 -19.89 -11.92
N ARG A 1165 28.49 -19.25 -11.52
CA ARG A 1165 28.87 -17.91 -11.99
C ARG A 1165 29.22 -17.91 -13.48
N SER A 1166 29.97 -18.91 -13.96
CA SER A 1166 30.32 -19.03 -15.38
C SER A 1166 29.09 -19.29 -16.27
N LEU A 1167 28.18 -20.18 -15.84
CA LEU A 1167 26.90 -20.40 -16.52
C LEU A 1167 26.04 -19.14 -16.50
N ALA A 1168 25.91 -18.44 -15.37
CA ALA A 1168 25.15 -17.20 -15.30
C ALA A 1168 25.68 -16.11 -16.25
N THR A 1169 27.01 -16.00 -16.42
CA THR A 1169 27.61 -15.11 -17.43
C THR A 1169 27.36 -15.59 -18.86
N GLU A 1170 27.49 -16.89 -19.15
CA GLU A 1170 27.24 -17.44 -20.49
C GLU A 1170 25.76 -17.30 -20.88
N THR A 1171 24.83 -17.56 -19.95
CA THR A 1171 23.40 -17.34 -20.11
C THR A 1171 23.08 -15.88 -20.39
N LYS A 1172 23.65 -14.91 -19.65
CA LYS A 1172 23.42 -13.47 -19.90
C LYS A 1172 23.93 -13.04 -21.28
N ILE A 1173 25.09 -13.53 -21.70
CA ILE A 1173 25.63 -13.26 -23.05
C ILE A 1173 24.74 -13.89 -24.12
N LEU A 1174 24.39 -15.17 -23.97
CA LEU A 1174 23.58 -15.91 -24.95
C LEU A 1174 22.15 -15.39 -25.06
N TYR A 1175 21.55 -14.95 -23.95
CA TYR A 1175 20.25 -14.29 -23.91
C TYR A 1175 20.30 -12.96 -24.68
N ARG A 1176 21.36 -12.16 -24.51
CA ARG A 1176 21.60 -10.95 -25.32
C ARG A 1176 21.81 -11.27 -26.80
N ASP A 1177 22.57 -12.31 -27.13
CA ASP A 1177 22.78 -12.76 -28.52
C ASP A 1177 21.44 -13.15 -29.18
N VAL A 1178 20.56 -13.87 -28.47
CA VAL A 1178 19.23 -14.29 -28.94
C VAL A 1178 18.25 -13.12 -29.06
N ILE A 1179 18.27 -12.16 -28.13
CA ILE A 1179 17.49 -10.92 -28.23
C ILE A 1179 17.98 -10.07 -29.42
N ASN A 1180 19.29 -9.93 -29.62
CA ASN A 1180 19.84 -9.21 -30.76
C ASN A 1180 19.51 -9.90 -32.09
N PHE A 1181 19.45 -11.23 -32.12
CA PHE A 1181 19.02 -11.99 -33.30
C PHE A 1181 17.52 -11.78 -33.61
N SER A 1182 16.65 -11.88 -32.60
CA SER A 1182 15.19 -11.77 -32.77
C SER A 1182 14.71 -10.34 -33.06
N SER A 1183 15.33 -9.33 -32.44
CA SER A 1183 15.06 -7.91 -32.69
C SER A 1183 15.58 -7.39 -34.04
N SER A 1184 16.36 -8.19 -34.79
CA SER A 1184 16.88 -7.82 -36.11
C SER A 1184 16.36 -8.71 -37.25
N PRO A 1185 15.05 -8.65 -37.59
CA PRO A 1185 14.48 -9.40 -38.71
C PRO A 1185 15.01 -8.88 -40.06
N ARG A 1186 16.10 -9.49 -40.56
CA ARG A 1186 16.71 -9.14 -41.85
C ARG A 1186 15.91 -9.71 -43.02
N VAL A 1187 15.13 -8.84 -43.67
CA VAL A 1187 14.55 -9.11 -44.99
C VAL A 1187 15.67 -9.17 -46.04
N VAL A 1188 15.64 -10.18 -46.90
CA VAL A 1188 16.65 -10.40 -47.94
C VAL A 1188 16.31 -9.58 -49.18
N ASP A 1189 17.13 -8.58 -49.50
CA ASP A 1189 16.89 -7.69 -50.63
C ASP A 1189 17.19 -8.38 -51.98
N LEU A 1190 16.21 -8.27 -52.89
CA LEU A 1190 16.27 -8.80 -54.26
C LEU A 1190 16.59 -7.72 -55.30
N SER A 1191 16.62 -6.43 -54.91
CA SER A 1191 16.76 -5.30 -55.83
C SER A 1191 18.02 -5.41 -56.70
N ALA A 1192 19.16 -5.69 -56.09
CA ALA A 1192 20.45 -5.85 -56.76
C ALA A 1192 20.49 -7.07 -57.71
N LEU A 1193 19.72 -8.13 -57.44
CA LEU A 1193 19.58 -9.28 -58.33
C LEU A 1193 18.71 -8.93 -59.55
N ASN A 1194 17.60 -8.21 -59.32
CA ASN A 1194 16.63 -7.85 -60.34
C ASN A 1194 17.18 -6.77 -61.29
N ALA A 1195 17.89 -5.77 -60.78
CA ALA A 1195 18.62 -4.78 -61.57
C ALA A 1195 19.70 -5.44 -62.46
N LYS A 1196 20.42 -6.43 -61.93
CA LYS A 1196 21.39 -7.20 -62.72
C LYS A 1196 20.72 -8.09 -63.78
N ARG A 1197 19.60 -8.76 -63.46
CA ARG A 1197 18.84 -9.59 -64.42
C ARG A 1197 18.26 -8.80 -65.58
N THR A 1198 17.77 -7.58 -65.33
CA THR A 1198 17.25 -6.69 -66.37
C THR A 1198 18.36 -6.17 -67.29
N GLN A 1199 19.54 -5.83 -66.76
CA GLN A 1199 20.72 -5.50 -67.58
C GLN A 1199 21.24 -6.67 -68.45
N ALA A 1200 20.95 -7.92 -68.08
CA ALA A 1200 21.47 -9.12 -68.73
C ALA A 1200 20.45 -9.86 -69.62
N ASN A 1201 19.28 -9.28 -69.93
CA ASN A 1201 18.21 -9.89 -70.72
C ASN A 1201 17.88 -11.35 -70.33
N GLY A 1202 17.85 -11.63 -69.02
CA GLY A 1202 17.49 -12.96 -68.49
C GLY A 1202 18.60 -14.02 -68.49
N ALA A 1203 19.80 -13.72 -68.99
CA ALA A 1203 20.95 -14.62 -68.87
C ALA A 1203 21.41 -14.80 -67.40
N ARG A 1204 22.25 -15.82 -67.13
CA ARG A 1204 22.86 -16.01 -65.80
C ARG A 1204 23.82 -14.86 -65.49
N VAL A 1205 23.47 -14.02 -64.51
CA VAL A 1205 24.28 -12.85 -64.15
C VAL A 1205 25.23 -13.16 -63.00
N TRP A 1206 26.47 -12.69 -63.11
CA TRP A 1206 27.48 -12.89 -62.06
C TRP A 1206 27.23 -12.00 -60.84
N MET A 1207 27.25 -12.62 -59.66
CA MET A 1207 26.98 -12.00 -58.36
C MET A 1207 27.85 -12.69 -57.29
N PRO A 1208 28.52 -11.93 -56.40
CA PRO A 1208 29.28 -12.51 -55.29
C PRO A 1208 28.43 -13.43 -54.40
N LYS A 1209 28.99 -14.55 -53.94
CA LYS A 1209 28.27 -15.60 -53.20
C LYS A 1209 27.47 -15.06 -52.00
N LYS A 1210 28.07 -14.20 -51.17
CA LYS A 1210 27.44 -13.54 -50.01
C LYS A 1210 26.28 -12.59 -50.36
N SER A 1211 26.19 -12.12 -51.61
CA SER A 1211 25.08 -11.28 -52.09
C SER A 1211 23.96 -12.07 -52.77
N MET A 1212 24.09 -13.39 -52.93
CA MET A 1212 22.99 -14.21 -53.45
C MET A 1212 21.89 -14.36 -52.38
N PRO A 1213 20.61 -14.12 -52.70
CA PRO A 1213 19.52 -14.23 -51.73
C PRO A 1213 19.45 -15.58 -51.00
N ALA A 1214 19.68 -16.69 -51.71
CA ALA A 1214 19.72 -18.02 -51.12
C ALA A 1214 20.88 -18.20 -50.11
N HIS A 1215 22.00 -17.49 -50.28
CA HIS A 1215 23.09 -17.50 -49.31
C HIS A 1215 22.69 -16.74 -48.04
N GLN A 1216 22.05 -15.58 -48.18
CA GLN A 1216 21.68 -14.75 -47.03
C GLN A 1216 20.59 -15.42 -46.16
N VAL A 1217 19.62 -16.09 -46.78
CA VAL A 1217 18.65 -16.95 -46.05
C VAL A 1217 19.37 -18.11 -45.35
N TRP A 1218 20.29 -18.80 -46.03
CA TRP A 1218 21.04 -19.92 -45.46
C TRP A 1218 21.94 -19.50 -44.31
N GLU A 1219 22.65 -18.38 -44.45
CA GLU A 1219 23.56 -17.79 -43.46
C GLU A 1219 22.80 -17.38 -42.19
N ARG A 1220 21.63 -16.72 -42.35
CA ARG A 1220 20.73 -16.38 -41.21
C ARG A 1220 20.11 -17.63 -40.56
N LYS A 1221 19.87 -18.71 -41.32
CA LYS A 1221 19.43 -20.01 -40.76
C LYS A 1221 20.55 -20.71 -39.98
N MET A 1222 21.77 -20.72 -40.50
CA MET A 1222 22.94 -21.30 -39.84
C MET A 1222 23.27 -20.56 -38.54
N GLU A 1223 23.10 -19.25 -38.50
CA GLU A 1223 23.21 -18.43 -37.30
C GLU A 1223 22.16 -18.82 -36.24
N ALA A 1224 20.89 -18.97 -36.63
CA ALA A 1224 19.83 -19.47 -35.75
C ALA A 1224 20.11 -20.89 -35.22
N GLU A 1225 20.56 -21.80 -36.07
CA GLU A 1225 20.97 -23.16 -35.66
C GLU A 1225 22.17 -23.14 -34.70
N ARG A 1226 23.16 -22.27 -34.92
CA ARG A 1226 24.33 -22.10 -34.04
C ARG A 1226 23.91 -21.59 -32.66
N LEU A 1227 23.00 -20.61 -32.60
CA LEU A 1227 22.44 -20.14 -31.33
C LEU A 1227 21.61 -21.23 -30.65
N SER A 1228 20.74 -21.94 -31.38
CA SER A 1228 19.94 -23.04 -30.83
C SER A 1228 20.80 -24.17 -30.24
N ARG A 1229 21.91 -24.54 -30.90
CA ARG A 1229 22.89 -25.51 -30.39
C ARG A 1229 23.62 -25.00 -29.14
N ARG A 1230 23.99 -23.70 -29.09
CA ARG A 1230 24.56 -23.07 -27.87
C ARG A 1230 23.58 -23.10 -26.70
N VAL A 1231 22.30 -22.78 -26.94
CA VAL A 1231 21.24 -22.82 -25.90
C VAL A 1231 21.06 -24.23 -25.34
N ARG A 1232 20.95 -25.24 -26.22
CA ARG A 1232 20.82 -26.64 -25.78
C ARG A 1232 22.06 -27.10 -25.01
N GLY A 1233 23.25 -26.89 -25.55
CA GLY A 1233 24.49 -27.27 -24.87
C GLY A 1233 24.72 -26.54 -23.54
N LEU A 1234 24.14 -25.35 -23.33
CA LEU A 1234 24.13 -24.68 -22.02
C LEU A 1234 23.11 -25.32 -21.07
N LEU A 1235 21.89 -25.62 -21.55
CA LEU A 1235 20.87 -26.36 -20.79
C LEU A 1235 21.42 -27.71 -20.30
N ASP A 1236 22.08 -28.46 -21.19
CA ASP A 1236 22.69 -29.76 -20.90
C ASP A 1236 23.85 -29.67 -19.89
N ARG A 1237 24.50 -28.50 -19.75
CA ARG A 1237 25.51 -28.24 -18.70
C ARG A 1237 24.91 -27.74 -17.38
N ALA A 1238 23.76 -27.05 -17.44
CA ALA A 1238 23.05 -26.58 -16.26
C ALA A 1238 22.32 -27.73 -15.55
N SER A 1239 21.75 -28.68 -16.29
CA SER A 1239 21.09 -29.87 -15.74
C SER A 1239 22.05 -30.79 -14.98
N ILE A 1240 23.32 -30.87 -15.40
CA ILE A 1240 24.36 -31.63 -14.69
C ILE A 1240 24.62 -31.07 -13.29
N ILE A 1241 24.54 -29.75 -13.08
CA ILE A 1241 24.70 -29.14 -11.74
C ILE A 1241 23.43 -29.32 -10.90
N GLY A 1242 22.25 -29.32 -11.53
CA GLY A 1242 20.97 -29.55 -10.86
C GLY A 1242 20.65 -31.03 -10.55
N GLY A 1243 21.61 -31.94 -10.71
CA GLY A 1243 21.43 -33.38 -10.46
C GLY A 1243 22.00 -33.88 -9.12
N ASP A 1244 22.92 -33.13 -8.51
CA ASP A 1244 23.61 -33.49 -7.26
C ASP A 1244 23.18 -32.56 -6.10
N ALA A 1245 21.88 -32.27 -6.00
CA ALA A 1245 21.26 -31.37 -5.01
C ALA A 1245 19.95 -31.94 -4.43
#